data_AF-A0A644UYF6-F1
#
_entry.id   AF-A0A644UYF6-F1
#
_cell.length_a   1.000
_cell.length_b   1.000
_cell.length_c   1.000
_cell.angle_alpha   90.00
_cell.angle_beta   90.00
_cell.angle_gamma   90.00
#
_symmetry.space_group_name_H-M   'P 1'
#
loop_
_entity.id
_entity.type
_entity.pdbx_description
1 polymer ?
#
loop_
_entity_poly.entity_id
_entity_poly.type
_entity_poly.pdbx_seq_one_letter_code
_entity_poly.pdbx_strand_id
1 'polypeptide(L)'
;MNNLKLRNKILLILVLPILAIFMLSSVLIFEKIEKKSNMNKTSSYIDFTAKISKVLTAFQKERELSILYLNSYGKIKKDELEEQIKSSNENWKQLNDFIENFNLIKKDNNLLEKINNLKSSFDRLNEIRKNTIDLRVDIKEIENFYNEKNINLISFFDDLLIYSNSKELSKSSLMYISIINIIEKVYNEKILVKSIFEHNFMSNSNYNNFISLIVFQDSYLEVLKKNLSNEQLEDLKKQLEDNSFKDIEKLRSIIFLKIEKENLLSQIKEAFGYGGLIHLYKNYVLTKDENLLNKIQKSHTKILRAIKDYKKLEFSKEEEELLNNIQLAIDTYMAAAYNSERIDETQLDSKTLQAIDTLSKNIYGANSKKWEESSSLKITIFENIKDKMVEDMLLYINTNVKTLDNQIVLFSLFLIVLIILIFAVIILMTSKVSKSIKKFENNLTQFFSYSMREKDEIYLDRLEGKDEFALMTKNMNIQVEKIEKIIENDKKVILEITDIMEKVNNGFFEYSIKTKASTKELQTLVEIINKMIDRTRLKIDSLNMLLNSYTQGDYKFKLDEQHTRGMYGDFGILCNSTVLLGQSSSELIAMITNAGVELEKNTKILTNSSNELAVLSSEQANSLKQSSVALEQITANIKNNNENMGQMLKISDELNSSAIEGNKSANQTFVSMDEISKKVNAINEAIIVIDQIAFQTNILSLNAAVEAATAGEAGKGFAVVAQEVRNLANRSAQAASKIKSLVESANFEANEGKNIADNMIKGYEDLAFKISQTKEIINSVTIFSKEQEIGIVQINDTISKIDFATQKNAKTALNIDNLSNEVSKLSNKLLQITSQSKIDDKYYEMVENINLIKELSTYKNDHINFKKRYYKTLNNFTNSTIDDCKSCNVGKWMISCENNNEIFVKNENWKVLKQTHKDVHQKMQEYITQNANKIENKVLRQIASQIEDATMKFFDSLNDILYLESKNKK
;
A
#
# COMPACT_ATOMS: atom_id res chain seq x y z
N MET A 1 -70.53 26.41 -9.48
CA MET A 1 -70.01 27.50 -10.35
C MET A 1 -71.11 28.36 -11.02
N ASN A 2 -72.35 27.91 -11.20
CA ASN A 2 -73.26 28.60 -12.13
C ASN A 2 -73.90 29.92 -11.65
N ASN A 3 -73.88 30.25 -10.35
CA ASN A 3 -74.49 31.49 -9.82
C ASN A 3 -73.48 32.48 -9.18
N LEU A 4 -72.19 32.41 -9.57
CA LEU A 4 -71.14 33.31 -9.07
C LEU A 4 -70.80 34.38 -10.12
N LYS A 5 -70.73 35.66 -9.70
CA LYS A 5 -70.23 36.78 -10.52
C LYS A 5 -68.83 36.42 -11.06
N LEU A 6 -68.54 36.76 -12.33
CA LEU A 6 -67.33 36.34 -13.09
C LEU A 6 -66.01 36.53 -12.32
N ARG A 7 -65.93 37.59 -11.49
CA ARG A 7 -64.83 37.89 -10.56
C ARG A 7 -64.45 36.72 -9.61
N ASN A 8 -65.42 35.98 -9.10
CA ASN A 8 -65.20 34.96 -8.07
C ASN A 8 -64.77 33.59 -8.66
N LYS A 9 -64.92 33.38 -9.99
CA LYS A 9 -64.49 32.15 -10.67
C LYS A 9 -62.99 32.14 -10.98
N ILE A 10 -62.41 33.29 -11.29
CA ILE A 10 -60.98 33.47 -11.60
C ILE A 10 -60.11 33.21 -10.35
N LEU A 11 -60.62 33.53 -9.17
CA LEU A 11 -59.92 33.36 -7.89
C LEU A 11 -59.75 31.87 -7.49
N LEU A 12 -60.63 30.98 -7.96
CA LEU A 12 -60.62 29.54 -7.61
C LEU A 12 -59.66 28.68 -8.45
N ILE A 13 -59.24 29.13 -9.64
CA ILE A 13 -58.38 28.35 -10.57
C ILE A 13 -56.88 28.49 -10.22
N LEU A 14 -56.48 29.54 -9.50
CA LEU A 14 -55.07 29.86 -9.22
C LEU A 14 -54.54 29.35 -7.87
N VAL A 15 -55.37 28.69 -7.05
CA VAL A 15 -55.00 28.26 -5.68
C VAL A 15 -54.05 27.05 -5.65
N LEU A 16 -54.20 26.11 -6.58
CA LEU A 16 -53.44 24.84 -6.61
C LEU A 16 -51.95 25.00 -6.98
N PRO A 17 -51.57 25.81 -7.98
CA PRO A 17 -50.16 26.07 -8.31
C PRO A 17 -49.39 26.82 -7.20
N ILE A 18 -50.08 27.68 -6.44
CA ILE A 18 -49.50 28.45 -5.33
C ILE A 18 -49.11 27.51 -4.18
N LEU A 19 -49.93 26.49 -3.88
CA LEU A 19 -49.63 25.46 -2.87
C LEU A 19 -48.42 24.60 -3.24
N ALA A 20 -48.24 24.26 -4.53
CA ALA A 20 -47.11 23.47 -4.99
C ALA A 20 -45.77 24.22 -4.88
N ILE A 21 -45.73 25.51 -5.23
CA ILE A 21 -44.54 26.36 -5.08
C ILE A 21 -44.15 26.50 -3.60
N PHE A 22 -45.13 26.67 -2.71
CA PHE A 22 -44.89 26.77 -1.26
C PHE A 22 -44.26 25.49 -0.67
N MET A 23 -44.71 24.32 -1.11
CA MET A 23 -44.18 23.02 -0.66
C MET A 23 -42.72 22.82 -1.10
N LEU A 24 -42.40 23.05 -2.38
CA LEU A 24 -41.04 22.92 -2.92
C LEU A 24 -40.07 23.94 -2.30
N SER A 25 -40.50 25.19 -2.10
CA SER A 25 -39.68 26.22 -1.46
C SER A 25 -39.39 25.90 0.02
N SER A 26 -40.33 25.27 0.73
CA SER A 26 -40.14 24.85 2.13
C SER A 26 -39.08 23.74 2.26
N VAL A 27 -39.06 22.78 1.32
CA VAL A 27 -38.04 21.71 1.27
C VAL A 27 -36.64 22.29 1.07
N LEU A 28 -36.48 23.25 0.15
CA LEU A 28 -35.18 23.89 -0.11
C LEU A 28 -34.66 24.72 1.08
N ILE A 29 -35.55 25.36 1.84
CA ILE A 29 -35.17 26.07 3.07
C ILE A 29 -34.75 25.06 4.15
N PHE A 30 -35.47 23.95 4.28
CA PHE A 30 -35.14 22.89 5.23
C PHE A 30 -33.74 22.28 4.96
N GLU A 31 -33.42 21.97 3.71
CA GLU A 31 -32.08 21.48 3.31
C GLU A 31 -30.95 22.45 3.69
N LYS A 32 -31.18 23.77 3.56
CA LYS A 32 -30.19 24.79 3.93
C LYS A 32 -30.01 24.89 5.44
N ILE A 33 -31.10 24.77 6.21
CA ILE A 33 -31.06 24.72 7.68
C ILE A 33 -30.32 23.47 8.15
N GLU A 34 -30.54 22.33 7.52
CA GLU A 34 -29.84 21.08 7.82
C GLU A 34 -28.33 21.18 7.55
N LYS A 35 -27.94 21.73 6.38
CA LYS A 35 -26.52 22.00 6.06
C LYS A 35 -25.85 22.92 7.07
N LYS A 36 -26.54 24.00 7.48
CA LYS A 36 -26.06 24.91 8.54
C LYS A 36 -25.87 24.16 9.87
N SER A 37 -26.85 23.35 10.27
CA SER A 37 -26.77 22.55 11.49
C SER A 37 -25.57 21.61 11.47
N ASN A 38 -25.35 20.91 10.36
CA ASN A 38 -24.23 19.99 10.19
C ASN A 38 -22.87 20.70 10.25
N MET A 39 -22.73 21.87 9.61
CA MET A 39 -21.49 22.68 9.72
C MET A 39 -21.22 23.16 11.14
N ASN A 40 -22.26 23.53 11.91
CA ASN A 40 -22.10 23.90 13.32
C ASN A 40 -21.67 22.71 14.19
N LYS A 41 -22.14 21.49 13.89
CA LYS A 41 -21.66 20.28 14.55
C LYS A 41 -20.18 20.04 14.26
N THR A 42 -19.75 20.18 13.00
CA THR A 42 -18.33 20.08 12.63
C THR A 42 -17.49 21.09 13.39
N SER A 43 -17.92 22.36 13.45
CA SER A 43 -17.23 23.42 14.21
C SER A 43 -17.08 23.07 15.70
N SER A 44 -18.18 22.61 16.33
CA SER A 44 -18.16 22.19 17.73
C SER A 44 -17.21 21.01 17.98
N TYR A 45 -17.11 20.09 17.03
CA TYR A 45 -16.18 18.96 17.11
C TYR A 45 -14.72 19.38 16.85
N ILE A 46 -14.48 20.34 15.96
CA ILE A 46 -13.15 20.94 15.76
C ILE A 46 -12.66 21.59 17.06
N ASP A 47 -13.51 22.37 17.74
CA ASP A 47 -13.18 22.97 19.05
C ASP A 47 -12.82 21.89 20.09
N PHE A 48 -13.56 20.78 20.11
CA PHE A 48 -13.24 19.63 20.96
C PHE A 48 -11.86 19.04 20.62
N THR A 49 -11.57 18.78 19.33
CA THR A 49 -10.27 18.25 18.90
C THR A 49 -9.12 19.24 19.16
N ALA A 50 -9.36 20.55 19.15
CA ALA A 50 -8.38 21.55 19.55
C ALA A 50 -8.03 21.45 21.05
N LYS A 51 -9.01 21.13 21.93
CA LYS A 51 -8.74 20.83 23.34
C LYS A 51 -7.97 19.52 23.52
N ILE A 52 -8.35 18.47 22.78
CA ILE A 52 -7.62 17.19 22.75
C ILE A 52 -6.17 17.40 22.30
N SER A 53 -5.94 18.22 21.27
CA SER A 53 -4.59 18.54 20.77
C SER A 53 -3.69 19.12 21.86
N LYS A 54 -4.21 20.02 22.72
CA LYS A 54 -3.42 20.57 23.84
C LYS A 54 -3.01 19.51 24.85
N VAL A 55 -3.90 18.58 25.17
CA VAL A 55 -3.60 17.44 26.05
C VAL A 55 -2.58 16.51 25.41
N LEU A 56 -2.75 16.19 24.13
CA LEU A 56 -1.83 15.37 23.37
C LEU A 56 -0.41 15.96 23.38
N THR A 57 -0.25 17.23 23.01
CA THR A 57 1.05 17.93 23.02
C THR A 57 1.66 17.94 24.43
N ALA A 58 0.85 18.16 25.47
CA ALA A 58 1.34 18.14 26.86
C ALA A 58 1.87 16.75 27.27
N PHE A 59 1.16 15.66 26.91
CA PHE A 59 1.62 14.30 27.20
C PHE A 59 2.76 13.81 26.32
N GLN A 60 2.86 14.26 25.06
CA GLN A 60 4.02 14.01 24.21
C GLN A 60 5.29 14.62 24.83
N LYS A 61 5.19 15.85 25.32
CA LYS A 61 6.30 16.53 26.01
C LYS A 61 6.60 15.92 27.39
N GLU A 62 5.58 15.48 28.12
CA GLU A 62 5.76 14.76 29.38
C GLU A 62 6.44 13.41 29.19
N ARG A 63 6.07 12.65 28.14
CA ARG A 63 6.74 11.41 27.72
C ARG A 63 8.21 11.67 27.41
N GLU A 64 8.50 12.69 26.60
CA GLU A 64 9.87 13.09 26.26
C GLU A 64 10.70 13.36 27.53
N LEU A 65 10.20 14.23 28.42
CA LEU A 65 10.91 14.59 29.65
C LEU A 65 11.05 13.40 30.62
N SER A 66 10.04 12.52 30.69
CA SER A 66 10.10 11.30 31.50
C SER A 66 11.21 10.36 31.02
N ILE A 67 11.32 10.13 29.72
CA ILE A 67 12.35 9.28 29.13
C ILE A 67 13.74 9.91 29.32
N LEU A 68 13.88 11.23 29.12
CA LEU A 68 15.15 11.94 29.35
C LEU A 68 15.57 11.90 30.82
N TYR A 69 14.62 12.08 31.74
CA TYR A 69 14.85 11.98 33.18
C TYR A 69 15.36 10.57 33.55
N LEU A 70 14.70 9.51 33.06
CA LEU A 70 15.10 8.12 33.29
C LEU A 70 16.46 7.77 32.67
N ASN A 71 16.72 8.17 31.43
CA ASN A 71 18.02 7.97 30.76
C ASN A 71 19.17 8.64 31.54
N SER A 72 18.90 9.77 32.20
CA SER A 72 19.87 10.45 33.05
C SER A 72 20.03 9.84 34.45
N TYR A 73 19.32 8.74 34.76
CA TYR A 73 19.21 8.17 36.11
C TYR A 73 18.78 9.23 37.14
N GLY A 74 17.85 10.09 36.74
CA GLY A 74 17.29 11.16 37.56
C GLY A 74 18.15 12.41 37.74
N LYS A 75 19.24 12.56 36.98
CA LYS A 75 20.21 13.67 37.15
C LYS A 75 19.83 14.95 36.41
N ILE A 76 19.06 14.87 35.32
CA ILE A 76 18.74 16.01 34.44
C ILE A 76 17.23 16.01 34.18
N LYS A 77 16.62 17.19 33.93
CA LYS A 77 15.22 17.37 33.54
C LYS A 77 14.16 17.13 34.64
N LYS A 78 14.55 16.97 35.90
CA LYS A 78 13.61 16.79 37.02
C LYS A 78 12.61 17.95 37.15
N ASP A 79 13.11 19.17 37.28
CA ASP A 79 12.27 20.36 37.50
C ASP A 79 11.37 20.62 36.29
N GLU A 80 11.91 20.46 35.08
CA GLU A 80 11.15 20.56 33.82
C GLU A 80 10.04 19.50 33.73
N LEU A 81 10.30 18.27 34.18
CA LEU A 81 9.31 17.20 34.22
C LEU A 81 8.20 17.51 35.24
N GLU A 82 8.55 17.97 36.44
CA GLU A 82 7.57 18.35 37.47
C GLU A 82 6.70 19.54 37.04
N GLU A 83 7.28 20.52 36.34
CA GLU A 83 6.54 21.64 35.75
C GLU A 83 5.63 21.17 34.60
N GLN A 84 6.13 20.29 33.74
CA GLN A 84 5.33 19.73 32.65
C GLN A 84 4.16 18.89 33.18
N ILE A 85 4.34 18.13 34.26
CA ILE A 85 3.24 17.38 34.91
C ILE A 85 2.12 18.33 35.37
N LYS A 86 2.48 19.49 35.94
CA LYS A 86 1.49 20.52 36.32
C LYS A 86 0.74 21.04 35.09
N SER A 87 1.47 21.38 34.02
CA SER A 87 0.86 21.84 32.76
C SER A 87 -0.05 20.78 32.13
N SER A 88 0.35 19.51 32.13
CA SER A 88 -0.47 18.40 31.65
C SER A 88 -1.75 18.24 32.46
N ASN A 89 -1.68 18.38 33.79
CA ASN A 89 -2.87 18.34 34.66
C ASN A 89 -3.83 19.49 34.40
N GLU A 90 -3.32 20.70 34.16
CA GLU A 90 -4.15 21.85 33.80
C GLU A 90 -4.84 21.64 32.45
N ASN A 91 -4.13 21.17 31.42
CA ASN A 91 -4.71 20.88 30.12
C ASN A 91 -5.77 19.76 30.21
N TRP A 92 -5.49 18.69 30.97
CA TRP A 92 -6.45 17.62 31.22
C TRP A 92 -7.71 18.11 31.94
N LYS A 93 -7.55 18.99 32.93
CA LYS A 93 -8.67 19.62 33.62
C LYS A 93 -9.51 20.47 32.66
N GLN A 94 -8.88 21.33 31.85
CA GLN A 94 -9.58 22.16 30.87
C GLN A 94 -10.37 21.32 29.85
N LEU A 95 -9.84 20.16 29.43
CA LEU A 95 -10.56 19.23 28.57
C LEU A 95 -11.79 18.65 29.28
N ASN A 96 -11.65 18.23 30.55
CA ASN A 96 -12.77 17.71 31.32
C ASN A 96 -13.88 18.75 31.54
N ASP A 97 -13.51 19.99 31.90
CA ASP A 97 -14.45 21.10 32.08
C ASP A 97 -15.22 21.40 30.77
N PHE A 98 -14.54 21.27 29.62
CA PHE A 98 -15.16 21.38 28.30
C PHE A 98 -16.13 20.23 28.02
N ILE A 99 -15.72 18.98 28.31
CA ILE A 99 -16.52 17.76 28.10
C ILE A 99 -17.84 17.82 28.88
N GLU A 100 -17.86 18.33 30.12
CA GLU A 100 -19.09 18.46 30.92
C GLU A 100 -20.17 19.29 30.25
N ASN A 101 -19.76 20.29 29.46
CA ASN A 101 -20.65 21.21 28.75
C ASN A 101 -20.75 20.92 27.25
N PHE A 102 -20.14 19.83 26.76
CA PHE A 102 -20.09 19.52 25.34
C PHE A 102 -21.39 18.88 24.85
N ASN A 103 -22.26 19.69 24.24
CA ASN A 103 -23.61 19.29 23.84
C ASN A 103 -23.71 18.12 22.86
N LEU A 104 -22.65 17.83 22.08
CA LEU A 104 -22.64 16.70 21.15
C LEU A 104 -22.65 15.34 21.87
N ILE A 105 -22.01 15.25 23.04
CA ILE A 105 -21.97 14.02 23.86
C ILE A 105 -23.38 13.57 24.27
N LYS A 106 -24.29 14.51 24.50
CA LYS A 106 -25.69 14.20 24.89
C LYS A 106 -26.49 13.54 23.77
N LYS A 107 -26.00 13.56 22.53
CA LYS A 107 -26.70 13.09 21.33
C LYS A 107 -26.00 11.90 20.65
N ASP A 108 -24.75 11.63 20.98
CA ASP A 108 -23.92 10.60 20.36
C ASP A 108 -23.38 9.62 21.42
N ASN A 109 -23.99 8.44 21.48
CA ASN A 109 -23.64 7.40 22.47
C ASN A 109 -22.24 6.82 22.25
N ASN A 110 -21.77 6.75 20.99
CA ASN A 110 -20.44 6.21 20.69
C ASN A 110 -19.35 7.16 21.16
N LEU A 111 -19.55 8.46 20.96
CA LEU A 111 -18.64 9.50 21.47
C LEU A 111 -18.58 9.47 23.01
N LEU A 112 -19.72 9.30 23.67
CA LEU A 112 -19.79 9.18 25.14
C LEU A 112 -18.99 7.98 25.65
N GLU A 113 -19.15 6.80 25.02
CA GLU A 113 -18.41 5.59 25.38
C GLU A 113 -16.90 5.79 25.19
N LYS A 114 -16.48 6.36 24.06
CA LYS A 114 -15.07 6.62 23.76
C LYS A 114 -14.43 7.60 24.76
N ILE A 115 -15.16 8.63 25.19
CA ILE A 115 -14.70 9.56 26.23
C ILE A 115 -14.59 8.87 27.59
N ASN A 116 -15.52 7.98 27.95
CA ASN A 116 -15.43 7.22 29.19
C ASN A 116 -14.23 6.26 29.19
N ASN A 117 -14.00 5.59 28.06
CA ASN A 117 -12.82 4.74 27.86
C ASN A 117 -11.53 5.56 27.96
N LEU A 118 -11.47 6.75 27.34
CA LEU A 118 -10.35 7.67 27.49
C LEU A 118 -10.10 8.00 28.97
N LYS A 119 -11.14 8.40 29.73
CA LYS A 119 -11.01 8.72 31.16
C LYS A 119 -10.46 7.54 31.96
N SER A 120 -11.03 6.35 31.81
CA SER A 120 -10.57 5.13 32.50
C SER A 120 -9.11 4.79 32.16
N SER A 121 -8.68 5.07 30.94
CA SER A 121 -7.31 4.81 30.51
C SER A 121 -6.28 5.66 31.28
N PHE A 122 -6.68 6.77 31.90
CA PHE A 122 -5.81 7.64 32.69
C PHE A 122 -5.78 7.33 34.20
N ASP A 123 -6.52 6.33 34.69
CA ASP A 123 -6.58 6.01 36.13
C ASP A 123 -5.20 5.70 36.73
N ARG A 124 -4.31 5.08 35.95
CA ARG A 124 -2.93 4.74 36.35
C ARG A 124 -1.91 5.87 36.13
N LEU A 125 -2.31 7.03 35.62
CA LEU A 125 -1.38 8.12 35.27
C LEU A 125 -0.57 8.60 36.47
N ASN A 126 -1.22 8.77 37.63
CA ASN A 126 -0.54 9.24 38.85
C ASN A 126 0.41 8.18 39.42
N GLU A 127 0.06 6.90 39.30
CA GLU A 127 0.91 5.77 39.70
C GLU A 127 2.20 5.75 38.85
N ILE A 128 2.04 5.79 37.51
CA ILE A 128 3.15 5.83 36.56
C ILE A 128 4.06 7.03 36.83
N ARG A 129 3.50 8.25 36.98
CA ARG A 129 4.28 9.46 37.27
C ARG A 129 5.11 9.34 38.55
N LYS A 130 4.51 8.79 39.61
CA LYS A 130 5.22 8.56 40.87
C LYS A 130 6.36 7.56 40.68
N ASN A 131 6.10 6.45 39.99
CA ASN A 131 7.11 5.45 39.70
C ASN A 131 8.25 6.02 38.82
N THR A 132 7.95 6.94 37.89
CA THR A 132 8.98 7.65 37.10
C THR A 132 9.87 8.52 37.98
N ILE A 133 9.27 9.35 38.85
CA ILE A 133 10.03 10.23 39.75
C ILE A 133 10.86 9.41 40.75
N ASP A 134 10.32 8.30 41.23
CA ASP A 134 11.00 7.38 42.16
C ASP A 134 12.01 6.44 41.46
N LEU A 135 12.17 6.53 40.13
CA LEU A 135 13.02 5.67 39.29
C LEU A 135 12.71 4.16 39.43
N ARG A 136 11.42 3.81 39.61
CA ARG A 136 10.92 2.44 39.81
C ARG A 136 10.32 1.80 38.56
N VAL A 137 10.45 2.45 37.41
CA VAL A 137 9.81 2.07 36.14
C VAL A 137 10.85 2.04 35.03
N ASP A 138 10.72 1.07 34.12
CA ASP A 138 11.58 0.98 32.96
C ASP A 138 11.16 1.98 31.86
N ILE A 139 12.13 2.42 31.05
CA ILE A 139 11.90 3.36 29.94
C ILE A 139 10.86 2.82 28.97
N LYS A 140 10.89 1.52 28.68
CA LYS A 140 9.97 0.89 27.72
C LYS A 140 8.55 0.84 28.25
N GLU A 141 8.37 0.72 29.56
CA GLU A 141 7.06 0.78 30.20
C GLU A 141 6.47 2.20 30.10
N ILE A 142 7.27 3.24 30.33
CA ILE A 142 6.86 4.64 30.14
C ILE A 142 6.51 4.94 28.69
N GLU A 143 7.36 4.50 27.75
CA GLU A 143 7.12 4.69 26.32
C GLU A 143 5.79 4.04 25.91
N ASN A 144 5.57 2.79 26.28
CA ASN A 144 4.32 2.06 25.98
C ASN A 144 3.10 2.74 26.61
N PHE A 145 3.18 3.15 27.87
CA PHE A 145 2.08 3.79 28.58
C PHE A 145 1.63 5.08 27.86
N TYR A 146 2.56 5.99 27.59
CA TYR A 146 2.22 7.24 26.91
C TYR A 146 1.85 7.04 25.44
N ASN A 147 2.47 6.08 24.73
CA ASN A 147 2.10 5.74 23.35
C ASN A 147 0.63 5.30 23.28
N GLU A 148 0.18 4.45 24.19
CA GLU A 148 -1.21 4.02 24.26
C GLU A 148 -2.16 5.21 24.48
N LYS A 149 -1.84 6.13 25.41
CA LYS A 149 -2.68 7.32 25.66
C LYS A 149 -2.69 8.28 24.48
N ASN A 150 -1.54 8.49 23.85
CA ASN A 150 -1.43 9.35 22.67
C ASN A 150 -2.21 8.76 21.49
N ILE A 151 -2.15 7.45 21.25
CA ILE A 151 -2.97 6.78 20.22
C ILE A 151 -4.46 6.95 20.51
N ASN A 152 -4.89 6.77 21.77
CA ASN A 152 -6.28 6.98 22.16
C ASN A 152 -6.74 8.44 21.93
N LEU A 153 -5.89 9.43 22.25
CA LEU A 153 -6.17 10.84 21.96
C LEU A 153 -6.20 11.14 20.46
N ILE A 154 -5.25 10.60 19.68
CA ILE A 154 -5.17 10.75 18.22
C ILE A 154 -6.43 10.16 17.55
N SER A 155 -6.99 9.08 18.09
CA SER A 155 -8.20 8.47 17.52
C SER A 155 -9.42 9.39 17.50
N PHE A 156 -9.49 10.45 18.32
CA PHE A 156 -10.59 11.43 18.26
C PHE A 156 -10.49 12.35 17.05
N PHE A 157 -9.28 12.53 16.49
CA PHE A 157 -9.10 13.27 15.25
C PHE A 157 -9.59 12.46 14.05
N ASP A 158 -9.46 11.13 14.08
CA ASP A 158 -10.01 10.27 13.03
C ASP A 158 -11.53 10.40 12.93
N ASP A 159 -12.22 10.51 14.07
CA ASP A 159 -13.67 10.73 14.14
C ASP A 159 -14.11 12.09 13.57
N LEU A 160 -13.21 13.06 13.41
CA LEU A 160 -13.53 14.35 12.76
C LEU A 160 -14.07 14.12 11.35
N LEU A 161 -13.65 13.05 10.67
CA LEU A 161 -14.19 12.66 9.36
C LEU A 161 -15.68 12.32 9.41
N ILE A 162 -16.17 11.76 10.51
CA ILE A 162 -17.59 11.42 10.72
C ILE A 162 -18.44 12.69 10.75
N TYR A 163 -17.91 13.75 11.37
CA TYR A 163 -18.62 15.04 11.51
C TYR A 163 -18.41 15.98 10.31
N SER A 164 -17.51 15.66 9.38
CA SER A 164 -17.17 16.49 8.22
C SER A 164 -18.08 16.25 7.02
N ASN A 165 -19.14 17.05 6.93
CA ASN A 165 -20.25 16.86 5.99
C ASN A 165 -20.07 17.51 4.61
N SER A 166 -18.86 17.98 4.27
CA SER A 166 -18.52 18.46 2.92
C SER A 166 -17.18 17.90 2.44
N LYS A 167 -16.99 17.89 1.12
CA LYS A 167 -15.75 17.43 0.48
C LYS A 167 -14.55 18.23 0.96
N GLU A 168 -14.69 19.55 1.05
CA GLU A 168 -13.65 20.47 1.50
C GLU A 168 -13.32 20.25 2.97
N LEU A 169 -14.33 20.09 3.84
CA LEU A 169 -14.12 19.80 5.26
C LEU A 169 -13.49 18.42 5.49
N SER A 170 -13.89 17.42 4.70
CA SER A 170 -13.28 16.08 4.75
C SER A 170 -11.80 16.14 4.38
N LYS A 171 -11.44 16.89 3.33
CA LYS A 171 -10.03 17.10 2.94
C LYS A 171 -9.25 17.81 4.04
N SER A 172 -9.78 18.89 4.59
CA SER A 172 -9.11 19.62 5.67
C SER A 172 -8.97 18.79 6.95
N SER A 173 -9.95 17.94 7.24
CA SER A 173 -9.88 16.98 8.34
C SER A 173 -8.78 15.94 8.10
N LEU A 174 -8.66 15.39 6.88
CA LEU A 174 -7.55 14.48 6.53
C LEU A 174 -6.19 15.15 6.69
N MET A 175 -6.06 16.43 6.27
CA MET A 175 -4.83 17.19 6.48
C MET A 175 -4.51 17.37 7.97
N TYR A 176 -5.51 17.70 8.79
CA TYR A 176 -5.37 17.85 10.23
C TYR A 176 -4.98 16.53 10.93
N ILE A 177 -5.59 15.41 10.54
CA ILE A 177 -5.21 14.08 11.04
C ILE A 177 -3.76 13.75 10.64
N SER A 178 -3.38 14.07 9.40
CA SER A 178 -2.05 13.77 8.88
C SER A 178 -0.97 14.55 9.62
N ILE A 179 -1.17 15.85 9.88
CA ILE A 179 -0.20 16.67 10.60
C ILE A 179 -0.05 16.23 12.07
N ILE A 180 -1.16 15.85 12.74
CA ILE A 180 -1.12 15.30 14.10
C ILE A 180 -0.28 14.01 14.15
N ASN A 181 -0.49 13.12 13.19
CA ASN A 181 0.28 11.88 13.10
C ASN A 181 1.77 12.14 12.79
N ILE A 182 2.08 13.09 11.90
CA ILE A 182 3.47 13.50 11.63
C ILE A 182 4.13 14.00 12.92
N ILE A 183 3.48 14.91 13.66
CA ILE A 183 4.02 15.46 14.92
C ILE A 183 4.34 14.31 15.90
N GLU A 184 3.43 13.36 16.09
CA GLU A 184 3.65 12.19 16.96
C GLU A 184 4.85 11.35 16.51
N LYS A 185 5.00 11.08 15.20
CA LYS A 185 6.14 10.32 14.69
C LYS A 185 7.45 11.10 14.82
N VAL A 186 7.44 12.43 14.67
CA VAL A 186 8.61 13.29 14.88
C VAL A 186 9.02 13.29 16.36
N TYR A 187 8.09 13.33 17.30
CA TYR A 187 8.41 13.19 18.74
C TYR A 187 9.10 11.85 19.04
N ASN A 188 8.57 10.74 18.52
CA ASN A 188 9.17 9.43 18.74
C ASN A 188 10.55 9.30 18.08
N GLU A 189 10.71 9.84 16.87
CA GLU A 189 12.00 9.85 16.18
C GLU A 189 13.02 10.72 16.94
N LYS A 190 12.60 11.89 17.41
CA LYS A 190 13.43 12.81 18.20
C LYS A 190 14.03 12.07 19.40
N ILE A 191 13.19 11.38 20.18
CA ILE A 191 13.60 10.64 21.39
C ILE A 191 14.54 9.48 21.03
N LEU A 192 14.17 8.66 20.04
CA LEU A 192 14.94 7.48 19.63
C LEU A 192 16.34 7.86 19.15
N VAL A 193 16.42 8.80 18.21
CA VAL A 193 17.71 9.23 17.62
C VAL A 193 18.57 9.95 18.65
N LYS A 194 17.97 10.75 19.53
CA LYS A 194 18.69 11.37 20.65
C LYS A 194 19.33 10.31 21.54
N SER A 195 18.57 9.27 21.92
CA SER A 195 19.10 8.15 22.70
C SER A 195 20.25 7.43 21.98
N ILE A 196 20.11 7.17 20.68
CA ILE A 196 21.18 6.55 19.85
C ILE A 196 22.46 7.40 19.88
N PHE A 197 22.34 8.72 19.70
CA PHE A 197 23.49 9.63 19.67
C PHE A 197 24.13 9.84 21.05
N GLU A 198 23.36 9.83 22.14
CA GLU A 198 23.90 9.97 23.50
C GLU A 198 24.66 8.73 23.96
N HIS A 199 24.16 7.54 23.60
CA HIS A 199 24.74 6.27 24.04
C HIS A 199 25.73 5.68 23.02
N ASN A 200 25.87 6.31 21.84
CA ASN A 200 26.63 5.79 20.69
C ASN A 200 26.28 4.33 20.34
N PHE A 201 25.04 3.91 20.63
CA PHE A 201 24.62 2.52 20.49
C PHE A 201 23.36 2.42 19.64
N MET A 202 23.40 1.52 18.66
CA MET A 202 22.28 1.26 17.76
C MET A 202 22.10 -0.25 17.62
N SER A 203 20.97 -0.75 18.09
CA SER A 203 20.54 -2.13 17.83
C SER A 203 19.77 -2.22 16.49
N ASN A 204 19.63 -3.43 15.95
CA ASN A 204 18.76 -3.66 14.77
C ASN A 204 17.31 -3.23 15.03
N SER A 205 16.80 -3.41 16.25
CA SER A 205 15.47 -2.93 16.62
C SER A 205 15.38 -1.40 16.60
N ASN A 206 16.42 -0.71 17.06
CA ASN A 206 16.47 0.76 17.02
C ASN A 206 16.49 1.26 15.57
N TYR A 207 17.28 0.62 14.71
CA TYR A 207 17.34 0.96 13.30
C TYR A 207 16.00 0.72 12.58
N ASN A 208 15.37 -0.45 12.79
CA ASN A 208 14.06 -0.75 12.22
C ASN A 208 12.98 0.24 12.68
N ASN A 209 12.99 0.62 13.97
CA ASN A 209 12.08 1.64 14.49
C ASN A 209 12.35 3.01 13.87
N PHE A 210 13.61 3.41 13.71
CA PHE A 210 14.00 4.64 13.04
C PHE A 210 13.49 4.71 11.60
N ILE A 211 13.70 3.65 10.80
CA ILE A 211 13.19 3.56 9.43
C ILE A 211 11.67 3.62 9.40
N SER A 212 11.01 2.85 10.26
CA SER A 212 9.54 2.84 10.37
C SER A 212 8.99 4.24 10.64
N LEU A 213 9.58 4.98 11.58
CA LEU A 213 9.18 6.34 11.91
C LEU A 213 9.34 7.32 10.74
N ILE A 214 10.43 7.22 9.96
CA ILE A 214 10.63 8.04 8.76
C ILE A 214 9.59 7.70 7.70
N VAL A 215 9.39 6.41 7.41
CA VAL A 215 8.42 5.96 6.40
C VAL A 215 7.00 6.42 6.74
N PHE A 216 6.60 6.35 8.01
CA PHE A 216 5.30 6.86 8.43
C PHE A 216 5.21 8.38 8.28
N GLN A 217 6.24 9.14 8.65
CA GLN A 217 6.27 10.60 8.43
C GLN A 217 6.09 10.95 6.95
N ASP A 218 6.82 10.29 6.06
CA ASP A 218 6.75 10.54 4.62
C ASP A 218 5.36 10.17 4.07
N SER A 219 4.80 9.04 4.52
CA SER A 219 3.46 8.62 4.13
C SER A 219 2.40 9.65 4.50
N TYR A 220 2.40 10.14 5.74
CA TYR A 220 1.44 11.17 6.18
C TYR A 220 1.71 12.52 5.50
N LEU A 221 2.97 12.86 5.22
CA LEU A 221 3.33 14.08 4.50
C LEU A 221 2.81 14.06 3.06
N GLU A 222 2.83 12.91 2.39
CA GLU A 222 2.25 12.75 1.06
C GLU A 222 0.71 12.86 1.07
N VAL A 223 0.04 12.30 2.08
CA VAL A 223 -1.41 12.49 2.27
C VAL A 223 -1.73 13.97 2.48
N LEU A 224 -0.92 14.67 3.27
CA LEU A 224 -1.07 16.10 3.50
C LEU A 224 -0.89 16.89 2.19
N LYS A 225 0.21 16.67 1.44
CA LYS A 225 0.47 17.32 0.15
C LYS A 225 -0.65 17.09 -0.88
N LYS A 226 -1.22 15.88 -0.94
CA LYS A 226 -2.28 15.52 -1.90
C LYS A 226 -3.59 16.28 -1.66
N ASN A 227 -3.84 16.72 -0.42
CA ASN A 227 -5.09 17.36 -0.03
C ASN A 227 -5.01 18.89 0.07
N LEU A 228 -3.80 19.47 0.03
CA LEU A 228 -3.58 20.92 0.02
C LEU A 228 -4.00 21.56 -1.29
N SER A 229 -4.42 22.84 -1.23
CA SER A 229 -4.53 23.68 -2.42
C SER A 229 -3.14 24.01 -3.00
N ASN A 230 -3.08 24.47 -4.25
CA ASN A 230 -1.80 24.84 -4.87
C ASN A 230 -1.07 25.93 -4.07
N GLU A 231 -1.81 26.92 -3.56
CA GLU A 231 -1.27 28.01 -2.72
C GLU A 231 -0.76 27.47 -1.38
N GLN A 232 -1.56 26.62 -0.71
CA GLN A 232 -1.15 26.01 0.57
C GLN A 232 0.05 25.05 0.42
N LEU A 233 0.17 24.39 -0.74
CA LEU A 233 1.31 23.53 -1.06
C LEU A 233 2.60 24.35 -1.24
N GLU A 234 2.50 25.52 -1.84
CA GLU A 234 3.64 26.43 -2.05
C GLU A 234 4.10 27.04 -0.71
N ASP A 235 3.15 27.45 0.14
CA ASP A 235 3.39 27.86 1.53
C ASP A 235 4.08 26.74 2.33
N LEU A 236 3.57 25.50 2.24
CA LEU A 236 4.17 24.34 2.91
C LEU A 236 5.60 24.11 2.43
N LYS A 237 5.85 24.12 1.11
CA LYS A 237 7.21 23.92 0.56
C LYS A 237 8.18 24.94 1.12
N LYS A 238 7.77 26.21 1.20
CA LYS A 238 8.60 27.28 1.78
C LYS A 238 8.90 27.05 3.25
N GLN A 239 7.95 26.55 4.04
CA GLN A 239 8.18 26.21 5.45
C GLN A 239 9.08 24.96 5.62
N LEU A 240 9.02 24.00 4.70
CA LEU A 240 9.87 22.81 4.70
C LEU A 240 11.30 23.06 4.19
N GLU A 241 11.58 24.23 3.59
CA GLU A 241 12.93 24.65 3.18
C GLU A 241 13.80 25.17 4.33
N ASP A 242 13.23 25.30 5.54
CA ASP A 242 13.93 25.72 6.74
C ASP A 242 15.17 24.85 7.01
N ASN A 243 16.25 25.49 7.48
CA ASN A 243 17.53 24.82 7.67
C ASN A 243 17.47 23.68 8.69
N SER A 244 16.52 23.69 9.63
CA SER A 244 16.31 22.60 10.59
C SER A 244 15.98 21.27 9.90
N PHE A 245 15.20 21.27 8.82
CA PHE A 245 14.91 20.05 8.04
C PHE A 245 16.15 19.51 7.34
N LYS A 246 16.98 20.39 6.78
CA LYS A 246 18.26 20.00 6.16
C LYS A 246 19.24 19.44 7.20
N ASP A 247 19.30 20.04 8.37
CA ASP A 247 20.12 19.56 9.48
C ASP A 247 19.64 18.19 9.99
N ILE A 248 18.33 17.96 10.05
CA ILE A 248 17.75 16.64 10.37
C ILE A 248 18.14 15.60 9.32
N GLU A 249 18.00 15.89 8.03
CA GLU A 249 18.39 14.95 6.97
C GLU A 249 19.88 14.60 7.01
N LYS A 250 20.74 15.58 7.28
CA LYS A 250 22.19 15.34 7.50
C LYS A 250 22.45 14.46 8.72
N LEU A 251 21.71 14.64 9.82
CA LEU A 251 21.88 13.80 11.01
C LEU A 251 21.29 12.40 10.80
N ARG A 252 20.19 12.27 10.05
CA ARG A 252 19.65 10.98 9.59
C ARG A 252 20.67 10.24 8.74
N SER A 253 21.36 10.92 7.81
CA SER A 253 22.39 10.29 6.96
C SER A 253 23.54 9.69 7.77
N ILE A 254 23.88 10.27 8.93
CA ILE A 254 24.89 9.69 9.84
C ILE A 254 24.44 8.31 10.37
N ILE A 255 23.16 8.14 10.69
CA ILE A 255 22.60 6.84 11.12
C ILE A 255 22.70 5.81 9.99
N PHE A 256 22.36 6.20 8.76
CA PHE A 256 22.50 5.32 7.58
C PHE A 256 23.97 4.94 7.32
N LEU A 257 24.85 5.95 7.34
CA LEU A 257 26.29 5.75 7.17
C LEU A 257 26.89 4.86 8.26
N LYS A 258 26.41 4.96 9.51
CA LYS A 258 26.88 4.11 10.60
C LYS A 258 26.65 2.62 10.29
N ILE A 259 25.50 2.25 9.74
CA ILE A 259 25.19 0.87 9.36
C ILE A 259 26.07 0.38 8.21
N GLU A 260 26.28 1.22 7.19
CA GLU A 260 27.19 0.87 6.07
C GLU A 260 28.64 0.69 6.55
N LYS A 261 29.10 1.60 7.43
CA LYS A 261 30.42 1.52 8.08
C LYS A 261 30.56 0.28 8.94
N GLU A 262 29.56 -0.08 9.74
CA GLU A 262 29.55 -1.31 10.55
C GLU A 262 29.68 -2.57 9.69
N ASN A 263 28.99 -2.63 8.55
CA ASN A 263 29.12 -3.75 7.63
C ASN A 263 30.57 -3.88 7.09
N LEU A 264 31.19 -2.76 6.71
CA LEU A 264 32.58 -2.74 6.26
C LEU A 264 33.56 -3.11 7.39
N LEU A 265 33.35 -2.61 8.61
CA LEU A 265 34.16 -2.96 9.78
C LEU A 265 34.02 -4.44 10.15
N SER A 266 32.82 -5.02 10.01
CA SER A 266 32.58 -6.45 10.18
C SER A 266 33.39 -7.26 9.16
N GLN A 267 33.41 -6.85 7.88
CA GLN A 267 34.24 -7.48 6.85
C GLN A 267 35.75 -7.37 7.14
N ILE A 268 36.20 -6.21 7.64
CA ILE A 268 37.59 -6.00 8.08
C ILE A 268 37.91 -6.95 9.23
N LYS A 269 37.04 -7.01 10.24
CA LYS A 269 37.22 -7.85 11.45
C LYS A 269 37.25 -9.34 11.12
N GLU A 270 36.36 -9.81 10.24
CA GLU A 270 36.32 -11.18 9.74
C GLU A 270 37.61 -11.53 8.97
N ALA A 271 38.05 -10.65 8.07
CA ALA A 271 39.22 -10.89 7.24
C ALA A 271 40.57 -10.72 7.98
N PHE A 272 40.60 -9.94 9.06
CA PHE A 272 41.78 -9.73 9.90
C PHE A 272 41.91 -10.78 11.02
N GLY A 273 40.78 -11.19 11.60
CA GLY A 273 40.69 -12.09 12.75
C GLY A 273 41.09 -13.54 12.48
N TYR A 274 40.67 -14.45 13.34
CA TYR A 274 41.04 -15.87 13.24
C TYR A 274 40.40 -16.50 11.98
N GLY A 275 41.16 -17.31 11.26
CA GLY A 275 40.81 -17.78 9.91
C GLY A 275 41.17 -16.77 8.80
N GLY A 276 41.43 -15.51 9.17
CA GLY A 276 41.88 -14.42 8.32
C GLY A 276 43.40 -14.18 8.40
N LEU A 277 43.81 -12.93 8.19
CA LEU A 277 45.21 -12.51 7.98
C LEU A 277 46.16 -12.98 9.09
N ILE A 278 45.83 -12.77 10.37
CA ILE A 278 46.69 -13.16 11.51
C ILE A 278 46.92 -14.67 11.52
N HIS A 279 45.84 -15.44 11.35
CA HIS A 279 45.91 -16.90 11.40
C HIS A 279 46.69 -17.48 10.21
N LEU A 280 46.48 -16.93 9.01
CA LEU A 280 47.20 -17.33 7.81
C LEU A 280 48.69 -17.01 7.90
N TYR A 281 49.03 -15.82 8.43
CA TYR A 281 50.41 -15.41 8.64
C TYR A 281 51.14 -16.31 9.63
N LYS A 282 50.53 -16.61 10.80
CA LYS A 282 51.09 -17.56 11.78
C LYS A 282 51.42 -18.92 11.16
N ASN A 283 50.49 -19.47 10.38
CA ASN A 283 50.70 -20.75 9.71
C ASN A 283 51.77 -20.68 8.62
N TYR A 284 51.86 -19.56 7.89
CA TYR A 284 52.88 -19.35 6.87
C TYR A 284 54.29 -19.27 7.47
N VAL A 285 54.47 -18.55 8.58
CA VAL A 285 55.77 -18.48 9.29
C VAL A 285 56.26 -19.87 9.74
N LEU A 286 55.33 -20.78 10.09
CA LEU A 286 55.65 -22.14 10.52
C LEU A 286 55.94 -23.10 9.36
N THR A 287 55.26 -22.96 8.23
CA THR A 287 55.25 -23.96 7.13
C THR A 287 56.00 -23.52 5.86
N LYS A 288 56.10 -22.21 5.62
CA LYS A 288 56.62 -21.59 4.38
C LYS A 288 55.91 -22.04 3.08
N ASP A 289 54.64 -22.43 3.16
CA ASP A 289 53.83 -22.83 2.00
C ASP A 289 53.39 -21.61 1.15
N GLU A 290 53.75 -21.59 -0.14
CA GLU A 290 53.35 -20.53 -1.08
C GLU A 290 51.82 -20.41 -1.24
N ASN A 291 51.04 -21.48 -1.02
CA ASN A 291 49.58 -21.39 -1.06
C ASN A 291 49.01 -20.53 0.08
N LEU A 292 49.67 -20.51 1.24
CA LEU A 292 49.30 -19.63 2.34
C LEU A 292 49.65 -18.17 2.03
N LEU A 293 50.77 -17.91 1.35
CA LEU A 293 51.12 -16.56 0.88
C LEU A 293 50.05 -15.98 -0.05
N ASN A 294 49.53 -16.78 -0.99
CA ASN A 294 48.42 -16.38 -1.86
C ASN A 294 47.13 -16.08 -1.06
N LYS A 295 46.84 -16.83 0.01
CA LYS A 295 45.69 -16.57 0.90
C LYS A 295 45.88 -15.32 1.76
N ILE A 296 47.10 -15.05 2.23
CA ILE A 296 47.47 -13.80 2.94
C ILE A 296 47.24 -12.61 2.00
N GLN A 297 47.74 -12.68 0.77
CA GLN A 297 47.53 -11.61 -0.23
C GLN A 297 46.04 -11.37 -0.52
N LYS A 298 45.24 -12.44 -0.62
CA LYS A 298 43.78 -12.32 -0.81
C LYS A 298 43.09 -11.66 0.38
N SER A 299 43.46 -12.02 1.60
CA SER A 299 42.91 -11.43 2.82
C SER A 299 43.32 -9.97 2.98
N HIS A 300 44.59 -9.65 2.73
CA HIS A 300 45.11 -8.29 2.64
C HIS A 300 44.31 -7.44 1.64
N THR A 301 44.13 -7.94 0.41
CA THR A 301 43.36 -7.23 -0.62
C THR A 301 41.90 -7.04 -0.22
N LYS A 302 41.27 -8.02 0.45
CA LYS A 302 39.88 -7.92 0.95
C LYS A 302 39.76 -6.81 2.00
N ILE A 303 40.68 -6.77 2.97
CA ILE A 303 40.71 -5.72 4.01
C ILE A 303 40.99 -4.35 3.38
N LEU A 304 41.98 -4.26 2.49
CA LEU A 304 42.37 -3.02 1.84
C LEU A 304 41.24 -2.46 0.95
N ARG A 305 40.48 -3.35 0.30
CA ARG A 305 39.25 -2.98 -0.42
C ARG A 305 38.17 -2.45 0.52
N ALA A 306 37.92 -3.13 1.64
CA ALA A 306 36.94 -2.67 2.64
C ALA A 306 37.34 -1.32 3.25
N ILE A 307 38.63 -1.09 3.54
CA ILE A 307 39.16 0.21 3.97
C ILE A 307 38.95 1.27 2.87
N LYS A 308 39.23 0.93 1.61
CA LYS A 308 39.01 1.84 0.48
C LYS A 308 37.54 2.20 0.31
N ASP A 309 36.65 1.21 0.44
CA ASP A 309 35.21 1.42 0.35
C ASP A 309 34.69 2.23 1.56
N TYR A 310 35.28 2.06 2.76
CA TYR A 310 35.01 2.91 3.91
C TYR A 310 35.44 4.36 3.63
N LYS A 311 36.65 4.56 3.08
CA LYS A 311 37.16 5.89 2.70
C LYS A 311 36.39 6.56 1.54
N LYS A 312 35.47 5.87 0.86
CA LYS A 312 34.55 6.51 -0.10
C LYS A 312 33.34 7.14 0.58
N LEU A 313 32.99 6.66 1.77
CA LEU A 313 31.95 7.27 2.60
C LEU A 313 32.51 8.53 3.26
N GLU A 314 31.64 9.38 3.82
CA GLU A 314 32.09 10.54 4.59
C GLU A 314 32.77 10.06 5.89
N PHE A 315 34.01 10.48 6.15
CA PHE A 315 34.80 10.08 7.32
C PHE A 315 35.54 11.28 7.95
N SER A 316 35.80 11.20 9.25
CA SER A 316 36.56 12.18 10.03
C SER A 316 38.06 11.89 10.02
N LYS A 317 38.88 12.90 10.38
CA LYS A 317 40.35 12.72 10.49
C LYS A 317 40.75 11.63 11.50
N GLU A 318 39.96 11.48 12.57
CA GLU A 318 40.18 10.43 13.57
C GLU A 318 39.91 9.04 12.98
N GLU A 319 38.81 8.89 12.23
CA GLU A 319 38.54 7.66 11.49
C GLU A 319 39.64 7.34 10.49
N GLU A 320 40.16 8.35 9.79
CA GLU A 320 41.27 8.19 8.85
C GLU A 320 42.54 7.66 9.52
N GLU A 321 42.88 8.19 10.70
CA GLU A 321 44.04 7.73 11.48
C GLU A 321 43.86 6.27 11.92
N LEU A 322 42.67 5.90 12.44
CA LEU A 322 42.36 4.53 12.83
C LEU A 322 42.39 3.57 11.63
N LEU A 323 41.84 3.96 10.48
CA LEU A 323 41.90 3.17 9.25
C LEU A 323 43.33 3.04 8.72
N ASN A 324 44.15 4.08 8.82
CA ASN A 324 45.55 4.04 8.45
C ASN A 324 46.35 3.13 9.39
N ASN A 325 46.02 3.09 10.69
CA ASN A 325 46.61 2.15 11.64
C ASN A 325 46.25 0.70 11.28
N ILE A 326 45.00 0.44 10.88
CA ILE A 326 44.58 -0.88 10.37
C ILE A 326 45.34 -1.22 9.08
N GLN A 327 45.43 -0.26 8.15
CA GLN A 327 46.14 -0.45 6.88
C GLN A 327 47.63 -0.74 7.08
N LEU A 328 48.29 0.01 7.97
CA LEU A 328 49.70 -0.19 8.30
C LEU A 328 49.94 -1.57 8.93
N ALA A 329 49.02 -2.04 9.77
CA ALA A 329 49.11 -3.38 10.35
C ALA A 329 49.02 -4.47 9.28
N ILE A 330 48.04 -4.40 8.36
CA ILE A 330 47.91 -5.41 7.30
C ILE A 330 49.09 -5.36 6.31
N ASP A 331 49.60 -4.17 6.00
CA ASP A 331 50.76 -3.98 5.13
C ASP A 331 52.02 -4.56 5.78
N THR A 332 52.18 -4.39 7.09
CA THR A 332 53.27 -4.99 7.88
C THR A 332 53.20 -6.52 7.83
N TYR A 333 52.01 -7.10 8.00
CA TYR A 333 51.80 -8.54 7.86
C TYR A 333 52.13 -9.06 6.46
N MET A 334 51.73 -8.34 5.41
CA MET A 334 52.01 -8.70 4.03
C MET A 334 53.51 -8.60 3.70
N ALA A 335 54.18 -7.53 4.13
CA ALA A 335 55.61 -7.34 3.92
C ALA A 335 56.45 -8.38 4.69
N ALA A 336 56.09 -8.67 5.94
CA ALA A 336 56.75 -9.71 6.73
C ALA A 336 56.57 -11.11 6.11
N ALA A 337 55.39 -11.40 5.54
CA ALA A 337 55.14 -12.65 4.81
C ALA A 337 56.02 -12.75 3.55
N TYR A 338 56.17 -11.66 2.80
CA TYR A 338 56.98 -11.64 1.58
C TYR A 338 58.48 -11.78 1.87
N ASN A 339 58.96 -11.13 2.94
CA ASN A 339 60.37 -11.16 3.35
C ASN A 339 60.73 -12.37 4.23
N SER A 340 59.75 -13.21 4.59
CA SER A 340 59.91 -14.33 5.54
C SER A 340 60.46 -13.90 6.92
N GLU A 341 60.10 -12.70 7.37
CA GLU A 341 60.50 -12.14 8.67
C GLU A 341 59.46 -12.42 9.74
N ARG A 342 59.88 -12.50 11.01
CA ARG A 342 59.01 -12.74 12.17
C ARG A 342 58.78 -11.41 12.91
N ILE A 343 57.52 -11.03 13.08
CA ILE A 343 57.09 -9.79 13.76
C ILE A 343 56.54 -10.08 15.17
N ASP A 344 56.57 -9.08 16.05
CA ASP A 344 55.88 -9.11 17.34
C ASP A 344 54.38 -8.80 17.13
N GLU A 345 53.59 -9.86 17.04
CA GLU A 345 52.17 -9.84 16.69
C GLU A 345 51.30 -9.26 17.82
N THR A 346 51.73 -9.43 19.07
CA THR A 346 50.90 -9.16 20.26
C THR A 346 50.52 -7.69 20.42
N GLN A 347 51.46 -6.79 20.17
CA GLN A 347 51.21 -5.34 20.29
C GLN A 347 50.50 -4.77 19.06
N LEU A 348 50.78 -5.33 17.87
CA LEU A 348 50.17 -4.91 16.61
C LEU A 348 48.69 -5.31 16.55
N ASP A 349 48.38 -6.57 16.86
CA ASP A 349 47.01 -7.10 16.85
C ASP A 349 46.10 -6.38 17.84
N SER A 350 46.61 -6.12 19.05
CA SER A 350 45.88 -5.39 20.09
C SER A 350 45.51 -3.98 19.62
N LYS A 351 46.47 -3.24 19.04
CA LYS A 351 46.22 -1.89 18.49
C LYS A 351 45.22 -1.91 17.34
N THR A 352 45.31 -2.88 16.43
CA THR A 352 44.39 -2.98 15.29
C THR A 352 42.98 -3.38 15.72
N LEU A 353 42.83 -4.33 16.63
CA LEU A 353 41.53 -4.71 17.18
C LEU A 353 40.91 -3.57 18.00
N GLN A 354 41.71 -2.84 18.77
CA GLN A 354 41.26 -1.64 19.46
C GLN A 354 40.82 -0.55 18.49
N ALA A 355 41.51 -0.36 17.36
CA ALA A 355 41.11 0.58 16.32
C ALA A 355 39.76 0.18 15.68
N ILE A 356 39.57 -1.10 15.36
CA ILE A 356 38.29 -1.62 14.82
C ILE A 356 37.16 -1.45 15.84
N ASP A 357 37.40 -1.80 17.11
CA ASP A 357 36.40 -1.66 18.19
C ASP A 357 36.05 -0.19 18.46
N THR A 358 37.04 0.71 18.39
CA THR A 358 36.81 2.16 18.54
C THR A 358 35.97 2.71 17.38
N LEU A 359 36.28 2.31 16.14
CA LEU A 359 35.48 2.66 14.95
C LEU A 359 34.03 2.12 15.06
N SER A 360 33.87 0.92 15.64
CA SER A 360 32.57 0.28 15.81
C SER A 360 31.74 0.87 16.96
N LYS A 361 32.36 1.29 18.07
CA LYS A 361 31.62 1.85 19.21
C LYS A 361 31.15 3.28 19.00
N ASN A 362 31.83 4.06 18.16
CA ASN A 362 31.52 5.47 17.98
C ASN A 362 30.56 5.71 16.80
N ILE A 363 29.70 6.72 16.93
CA ILE A 363 28.90 7.27 15.84
C ILE A 363 29.48 8.64 15.48
N TYR A 364 30.43 8.66 14.54
CA TYR A 364 31.14 9.87 14.16
C TYR A 364 30.20 10.91 13.53
N GLY A 365 30.33 12.16 13.98
CA GLY A 365 29.46 13.27 13.58
C GLY A 365 28.12 13.34 14.32
N ALA A 366 27.82 12.37 15.21
CA ALA A 366 26.63 12.42 16.05
C ALA A 366 26.62 13.68 16.91
N ASN A 367 25.51 14.41 16.90
CA ASN A 367 25.31 15.59 17.71
C ASN A 367 23.89 15.59 18.29
N SER A 368 23.76 14.98 19.48
CA SER A 368 22.48 14.88 20.21
C SER A 368 21.82 16.24 20.43
N LYS A 369 22.60 17.27 20.79
CA LYS A 369 22.07 18.60 21.08
C LYS A 369 21.52 19.30 19.82
N LYS A 370 22.27 19.27 18.73
CA LYS A 370 21.85 19.82 17.43
C LYS A 370 20.62 19.06 16.90
N TRP A 371 20.58 17.74 17.07
CA TRP A 371 19.42 16.93 16.73
C TRP A 371 18.17 17.34 17.50
N GLU A 372 18.29 17.52 18.82
CA GLU A 372 17.21 17.96 19.69
C GLU A 372 16.68 19.35 19.32
N GLU A 373 17.59 20.31 19.06
CA GLU A 373 17.25 21.67 18.63
C GLU A 373 16.50 21.66 17.29
N SER A 374 17.05 21.01 16.26
CA SER A 374 16.42 20.96 14.93
C SER A 374 15.09 20.20 14.94
N SER A 375 15.01 19.09 15.69
CA SER A 375 13.76 18.32 15.82
C SER A 375 12.67 19.11 16.53
N SER A 376 13.03 19.89 17.55
CA SER A 376 12.08 20.76 18.26
C SER A 376 11.57 21.91 17.38
N LEU A 377 12.43 22.46 16.52
CA LEU A 377 12.02 23.44 15.50
C LEU A 377 11.08 22.81 14.47
N LYS A 378 11.38 21.61 13.96
CA LYS A 378 10.50 20.86 13.05
C LYS A 378 9.11 20.62 13.65
N ILE A 379 9.04 20.22 14.92
CA ILE A 379 7.77 20.07 15.65
C ILE A 379 7.03 21.41 15.69
N THR A 380 7.71 22.50 16.06
CA THR A 380 7.10 23.84 16.14
C THR A 380 6.53 24.30 14.80
N ILE A 381 7.24 24.03 13.69
CA ILE A 381 6.76 24.34 12.34
C ILE A 381 5.50 23.55 12.01
N PHE A 382 5.46 22.25 12.31
CA PHE A 382 4.27 21.44 12.10
C PHE A 382 3.10 21.82 13.01
N GLU A 383 3.36 22.23 14.26
CA GLU A 383 2.35 22.77 15.16
C GLU A 383 1.73 24.09 14.61
N ASN A 384 2.56 24.99 14.07
CA ASN A 384 2.08 26.21 13.42
C ASN A 384 1.23 25.92 12.16
N ILE A 385 1.64 24.94 11.36
CA ILE A 385 0.86 24.48 10.20
C ILE A 385 -0.49 23.93 10.65
N LYS A 386 -0.48 23.09 11.69
CA LYS A 386 -1.68 22.51 12.29
C LYS A 386 -2.64 23.61 12.77
N ASP A 387 -2.15 24.61 13.49
CA ASP A 387 -2.98 25.71 13.99
C ASP A 387 -3.59 26.54 12.85
N LYS A 388 -2.80 26.89 11.81
CA LYS A 388 -3.30 27.56 10.61
C LYS A 388 -4.39 26.76 9.90
N MET A 389 -4.24 25.43 9.80
CA MET A 389 -5.26 24.56 9.20
C MET A 389 -6.58 24.57 9.98
N VAL A 390 -6.51 24.58 11.31
CA VAL A 390 -7.69 24.68 12.17
C VAL A 390 -8.39 26.03 11.98
N GLU A 391 -7.63 27.12 11.93
CA GLU A 391 -8.16 28.46 11.64
C GLU A 391 -8.84 28.52 10.26
N ASP A 392 -8.19 27.99 9.21
CA ASP A 392 -8.75 27.94 7.85
C ASP A 392 -10.05 27.12 7.81
N MET A 393 -10.13 26.00 8.54
CA MET A 393 -11.35 25.19 8.66
C MET A 393 -12.49 25.97 9.31
N LEU A 394 -12.22 26.63 10.45
CA LEU A 394 -13.22 27.43 11.15
C LEU A 394 -13.66 28.65 10.33
N LEU A 395 -12.73 29.29 9.60
CA LEU A 395 -13.04 30.39 8.69
C LEU A 395 -13.93 29.94 7.54
N TYR A 396 -13.63 28.78 6.93
CA TYR A 396 -14.46 28.18 5.90
C TYR A 396 -15.87 27.88 6.43
N ILE A 397 -15.99 27.30 7.62
CA ILE A 397 -17.30 27.02 8.24
C ILE A 397 -18.06 28.33 8.47
N ASN A 398 -17.45 29.32 9.14
CA ASN A 398 -18.09 30.59 9.47
C ASN A 398 -18.55 31.35 8.22
N THR A 399 -17.73 31.35 7.16
CA THR A 399 -18.06 31.99 5.88
C THR A 399 -19.25 31.32 5.20
N ASN A 400 -19.27 29.97 5.18
CA ASN A 400 -20.37 29.22 4.58
C ASN A 400 -21.66 29.30 5.41
N VAL A 401 -21.57 29.27 6.74
CA VAL A 401 -22.71 29.47 7.63
C VAL A 401 -23.34 30.85 7.41
N LYS A 402 -22.52 31.91 7.33
CA LYS A 402 -22.99 33.27 7.03
C LYS A 402 -23.62 33.38 5.63
N THR A 403 -23.04 32.68 4.65
CA THR A 403 -23.59 32.62 3.29
C THR A 403 -24.95 31.92 3.26
N LEU A 404 -25.08 30.79 3.97
CA LEU A 404 -26.34 30.06 4.13
C LEU A 404 -27.40 30.94 4.82
N ASP A 405 -27.04 31.69 5.86
CA ASP A 405 -27.94 32.63 6.53
C ASP A 405 -28.45 33.72 5.59
N ASN A 406 -27.56 34.36 4.83
CA ASN A 406 -27.95 35.35 3.82
C ASN A 406 -28.87 34.75 2.75
N GLN A 407 -28.58 33.53 2.29
CA GLN A 407 -29.42 32.84 1.30
C GLN A 407 -30.81 32.47 1.85
N ILE A 408 -30.91 32.05 3.11
CA ILE A 408 -32.19 31.74 3.77
C ILE A 408 -33.05 33.02 3.85
N VAL A 409 -32.45 34.16 4.23
CA VAL A 409 -33.13 35.46 4.32
C VAL A 409 -33.58 35.96 2.94
N LEU A 410 -32.69 35.95 1.94
CA LEU A 410 -33.01 36.40 0.58
C LEU A 410 -34.10 35.56 -0.09
N PHE A 411 -34.07 34.23 0.09
CA PHE A 411 -35.06 33.33 -0.48
C PHE A 411 -36.44 33.52 0.17
N SER A 412 -36.47 33.79 1.48
CA SER A 412 -37.71 34.10 2.21
C SER A 412 -38.32 35.44 1.75
N LEU A 413 -37.49 36.44 1.46
CA LEU A 413 -37.93 37.77 1.00
C LEU A 413 -38.48 37.73 -0.44
N PHE A 414 -37.84 36.95 -1.33
CA PHE A 414 -38.33 36.73 -2.69
C PHE A 414 -39.73 36.09 -2.72
N LEU A 415 -39.99 35.14 -1.81
CA LEU A 415 -41.28 34.46 -1.70
C LEU A 415 -42.42 35.44 -1.35
N ILE A 416 -42.14 36.44 -0.50
CA ILE A 416 -43.10 37.48 -0.09
C ILE A 416 -43.44 38.41 -1.26
N VAL A 417 -42.43 38.83 -2.04
CA VAL A 417 -42.61 39.73 -3.18
C VAL A 417 -43.43 39.06 -4.30
N LEU A 418 -43.20 37.78 -4.56
CA LEU A 418 -43.92 37.01 -5.57
C LEU A 418 -45.43 36.91 -5.26
N ILE A 419 -45.80 36.78 -3.97
CA ILE A 419 -47.20 36.72 -3.51
C ILE A 419 -47.91 38.06 -3.75
N ILE A 420 -47.25 39.19 -3.50
CA ILE A 420 -47.80 40.54 -3.70
C ILE A 420 -48.07 40.81 -5.19
N LEU A 421 -47.16 40.37 -6.07
CA LEU A 421 -47.28 40.56 -7.52
C LEU A 421 -48.49 39.81 -8.10
N ILE A 422 -48.74 38.58 -7.63
CA ILE A 422 -49.88 37.75 -8.05
C ILE A 422 -51.22 38.41 -7.66
N PHE A 423 -51.28 39.07 -6.49
CA PHE A 423 -52.49 39.75 -6.01
C PHE A 423 -52.82 41.03 -6.80
N ALA A 424 -51.80 41.76 -7.25
CA ALA A 424 -51.96 42.99 -8.03
C ALA A 424 -52.56 42.73 -9.43
N VAL A 425 -52.20 41.61 -10.08
CA VAL A 425 -52.70 41.23 -11.41
C VAL A 425 -54.21 40.92 -11.39
N ILE A 426 -54.74 40.40 -10.27
CA ILE A 426 -56.15 40.03 -10.10
C ILE A 426 -57.08 41.27 -10.04
N ILE A 427 -56.61 42.37 -9.46
CA ILE A 427 -57.39 43.62 -9.31
C ILE A 427 -57.55 44.33 -10.66
N LEU A 428 -56.50 44.33 -11.49
CA LEU A 428 -56.49 45.00 -12.79
C LEU A 428 -57.46 44.38 -13.82
N MET A 429 -57.69 43.06 -13.78
CA MET A 429 -58.61 42.40 -14.70
C MET A 429 -60.09 42.75 -14.45
N THR A 430 -60.45 43.22 -13.25
CA THR A 430 -61.85 43.42 -12.83
C THR A 430 -62.44 44.76 -13.30
N SER A 431 -61.62 45.79 -13.54
CA SER A 431 -62.09 47.14 -13.94
C SER A 431 -62.39 47.30 -15.44
N LYS A 432 -61.78 46.46 -16.29
CA LYS A 432 -61.88 46.53 -17.76
C LYS A 432 -63.24 46.13 -18.33
N VAL A 433 -64.07 45.40 -17.57
CA VAL A 433 -65.35 44.84 -18.05
C VAL A 433 -66.51 45.84 -17.95
N SER A 434 -66.41 46.90 -17.13
CA SER A 434 -67.51 47.87 -16.91
C SER A 434 -67.60 49.02 -17.92
N LYS A 435 -66.59 49.18 -18.80
CA LYS A 435 -66.51 50.28 -19.80
C LYS A 435 -67.17 49.95 -21.13
N SER A 436 -67.60 48.71 -21.33
CA SER A 436 -67.90 48.16 -22.65
C SER A 436 -69.40 48.15 -22.99
N ILE A 437 -70.22 48.80 -22.17
CA ILE A 437 -71.67 48.94 -22.36
C ILE A 437 -72.04 50.21 -23.15
N LYS A 438 -71.25 51.29 -23.04
CA LYS A 438 -71.68 52.67 -23.39
C LYS A 438 -71.43 53.12 -24.84
N LYS A 439 -70.56 52.47 -25.61
CA LYS A 439 -70.33 52.77 -27.04
C LYS A 439 -71.25 51.96 -27.99
N PHE A 440 -72.21 51.19 -27.46
CA PHE A 440 -73.10 50.29 -28.22
C PHE A 440 -74.03 51.06 -29.16
N GLU A 441 -74.30 52.30 -28.79
CA GLU A 441 -75.33 53.16 -29.35
C GLU A 441 -74.91 53.84 -30.66
N ASN A 442 -73.60 54.05 -30.89
CA ASN A 442 -73.07 54.81 -32.04
C ASN A 442 -72.95 54.01 -33.36
N ASN A 443 -72.88 52.69 -33.32
CA ASN A 443 -72.57 51.85 -34.50
C ASN A 443 -73.71 51.65 -35.50
N LEU A 444 -74.94 51.95 -35.09
CA LEU A 444 -76.13 51.73 -35.90
C LEU A 444 -76.17 52.61 -37.17
N THR A 445 -75.56 53.79 -37.13
CA THR A 445 -75.73 54.84 -38.15
C THR A 445 -74.75 54.73 -39.34
N GLN A 446 -73.61 54.06 -39.17
CA GLN A 446 -72.52 53.93 -40.16
C GLN A 446 -72.71 52.80 -41.19
N PHE A 447 -73.50 51.77 -40.86
CA PHE A 447 -73.72 50.59 -41.70
C PHE A 447 -74.32 50.91 -43.08
N PHE A 448 -75.33 51.78 -43.13
CA PHE A 448 -76.15 51.96 -44.33
C PHE A 448 -75.39 52.60 -45.52
N SER A 449 -74.21 53.22 -45.31
CA SER A 449 -73.45 53.92 -46.36
C SER A 449 -72.44 53.08 -47.16
N TYR A 450 -71.97 51.93 -46.67
CA TYR A 450 -70.94 51.08 -47.34
C TYR A 450 -71.50 49.97 -48.21
N SER A 451 -72.69 49.45 -47.88
CA SER A 451 -73.33 48.39 -48.66
C SER A 451 -73.75 48.85 -50.08
N MET A 452 -73.85 50.16 -50.33
CA MET A 452 -74.20 50.77 -51.63
C MET A 452 -72.99 51.19 -52.49
N ARG A 453 -71.74 50.95 -52.03
CA ARG A 453 -70.47 51.37 -52.68
C ARG A 453 -70.31 52.88 -52.92
N GLU A 454 -71.01 53.72 -52.15
CA GLU A 454 -70.80 55.17 -52.15
C GLU A 454 -69.53 55.60 -51.37
N LYS A 455 -68.94 54.68 -50.59
CA LYS A 455 -67.62 54.77 -49.95
C LYS A 455 -66.89 53.43 -50.05
N ASP A 456 -65.57 53.45 -50.26
CA ASP A 456 -64.73 52.25 -50.33
C ASP A 456 -64.43 51.61 -48.95
N GLU A 457 -64.79 52.28 -47.84
CA GLU A 457 -64.61 51.79 -46.45
C GLU A 457 -65.79 52.18 -45.52
N ILE A 458 -66.09 51.31 -44.53
CA ILE A 458 -67.08 51.50 -43.45
C ILE A 458 -66.35 51.84 -42.13
N TYR A 459 -66.86 52.75 -41.30
CA TYR A 459 -66.19 53.18 -40.05
C TYR A 459 -67.08 53.01 -38.80
N LEU A 460 -67.14 51.80 -38.26
CA LEU A 460 -67.94 51.49 -37.07
C LEU A 460 -67.16 51.80 -35.76
N ASP A 461 -67.67 52.70 -34.90
CA ASP A 461 -67.20 52.97 -33.52
C ASP A 461 -67.18 51.72 -32.61
N ARG A 462 -66.01 51.14 -32.36
CA ARG A 462 -65.90 49.93 -31.55
C ARG A 462 -66.12 50.19 -30.06
N LEU A 463 -67.14 49.53 -29.53
CA LEU A 463 -67.15 49.08 -28.14
C LEU A 463 -66.00 48.10 -27.90
N GLU A 464 -64.94 48.56 -27.24
CA GLU A 464 -63.99 47.63 -26.64
C GLU A 464 -64.51 47.19 -25.28
N GLY A 465 -65.22 46.07 -25.31
CA GLY A 465 -65.00 44.95 -24.40
C GLY A 465 -66.00 43.83 -24.62
N LYS A 466 -66.09 42.93 -23.64
CA LYS A 466 -66.64 41.57 -23.79
C LYS A 466 -67.88 41.34 -22.92
N ASP A 467 -68.50 42.40 -22.43
CA ASP A 467 -69.75 42.30 -21.68
C ASP A 467 -70.93 42.02 -22.62
N GLU A 468 -72.07 41.65 -22.05
CA GLU A 468 -73.28 41.32 -22.81
C GLU A 468 -73.80 42.49 -23.68
N PHE A 469 -73.25 43.70 -23.53
CA PHE A 469 -73.70 44.93 -24.17
C PHE A 469 -72.83 45.35 -25.36
N ALA A 470 -71.54 45.02 -25.34
CA ALA A 470 -70.75 44.90 -26.57
C ALA A 470 -71.33 43.86 -27.52
N LEU A 471 -71.96 42.81 -26.99
CA LEU A 471 -72.58 41.74 -27.79
C LEU A 471 -73.75 42.23 -28.65
N MET A 472 -74.55 43.19 -28.17
CA MET A 472 -75.64 43.74 -28.98
C MET A 472 -75.10 44.57 -30.17
N THR A 473 -73.95 45.28 -30.02
CA THR A 473 -73.36 46.17 -31.09
C THR A 473 -72.68 45.33 -32.10
N LYS A 474 -72.02 44.32 -31.56
CA LYS A 474 -71.50 43.23 -32.32
C LYS A 474 -72.62 42.57 -33.12
N ASN A 475 -73.84 42.36 -32.61
CA ASN A 475 -74.93 41.70 -33.35
C ASN A 475 -75.45 42.50 -34.56
N MET A 476 -75.46 43.84 -34.49
CA MET A 476 -75.79 44.66 -35.64
C MET A 476 -74.63 44.75 -36.63
N ASN A 477 -73.41 45.06 -36.16
CA ASN A 477 -72.22 44.91 -36.98
C ASN A 477 -72.21 43.51 -37.61
N ILE A 478 -72.56 42.44 -36.90
CA ILE A 478 -72.57 41.03 -37.32
C ILE A 478 -73.32 40.76 -38.62
N GLN A 479 -74.35 41.53 -38.98
CA GLN A 479 -75.06 41.31 -40.26
C GLN A 479 -74.39 42.06 -41.42
N VAL A 480 -73.89 43.27 -41.16
CA VAL A 480 -73.02 44.06 -42.07
C VAL A 480 -71.72 43.31 -42.35
N GLU A 481 -71.11 42.97 -41.24
CA GLU A 481 -69.92 42.21 -41.03
C GLU A 481 -70.17 40.76 -41.41
N LYS A 482 -71.38 40.26 -41.73
CA LYS A 482 -71.55 38.88 -42.26
C LYS A 482 -71.18 38.80 -43.73
N ILE A 483 -71.52 39.84 -44.48
CA ILE A 483 -71.19 39.97 -45.90
C ILE A 483 -69.72 40.41 -46.05
N GLU A 484 -69.26 41.33 -45.20
CA GLU A 484 -67.82 41.58 -45.02
C GLU A 484 -67.12 40.32 -44.49
N LYS A 485 -67.67 39.58 -43.50
CA LYS A 485 -67.07 38.34 -42.95
C LYS A 485 -66.98 37.24 -43.96
N ILE A 486 -67.88 37.04 -44.92
CA ILE A 486 -67.64 35.94 -45.87
C ILE A 486 -66.35 36.22 -46.65
N ILE A 487 -66.14 37.48 -47.05
CA ILE A 487 -64.94 37.94 -47.78
C ILE A 487 -63.70 38.04 -46.86
N GLU A 488 -63.87 38.55 -45.64
CA GLU A 488 -62.81 38.74 -44.66
C GLU A 488 -62.46 37.44 -43.91
N ASN A 489 -63.40 36.51 -43.71
CA ASN A 489 -63.18 35.19 -43.10
C ASN A 489 -62.40 34.30 -44.07
N ASP A 490 -62.70 34.33 -45.36
CA ASP A 490 -61.88 33.59 -46.34
C ASP A 490 -60.48 34.21 -46.46
N LYS A 491 -60.34 35.55 -46.38
CA LYS A 491 -59.04 36.22 -46.24
C LYS A 491 -58.31 35.83 -44.95
N LYS A 492 -59.01 35.74 -43.81
CA LYS A 492 -58.47 35.32 -42.50
C LYS A 492 -58.05 33.85 -42.50
N VAL A 493 -58.79 32.96 -43.15
CA VAL A 493 -58.43 31.54 -43.31
C VAL A 493 -57.17 31.41 -44.14
N ILE A 494 -57.01 32.19 -45.21
CA ILE A 494 -55.76 32.20 -46.01
C ILE A 494 -54.58 32.75 -45.20
N LEU A 495 -54.78 33.81 -44.41
CA LEU A 495 -53.73 34.32 -43.51
C LEU A 495 -53.36 33.32 -42.41
N GLU A 496 -54.34 32.61 -41.83
CA GLU A 496 -54.10 31.53 -40.86
C GLU A 496 -53.39 30.35 -41.54
N ILE A 497 -53.78 29.95 -42.76
CA ILE A 497 -53.06 28.94 -43.52
C ILE A 497 -51.58 29.34 -43.68
N THR A 498 -51.30 30.59 -44.08
CA THR A 498 -49.92 31.08 -44.24
C THR A 498 -49.15 31.08 -42.92
N ASP A 499 -49.73 31.60 -41.83
CA ASP A 499 -49.10 31.62 -40.50
C ASP A 499 -48.85 30.20 -39.95
N ILE A 500 -49.83 29.29 -40.08
CA ILE A 500 -49.70 27.90 -39.64
C ILE A 500 -48.66 27.17 -40.52
N MET A 501 -48.64 27.41 -41.84
CA MET A 501 -47.63 26.83 -42.73
C MET A 501 -46.23 27.37 -42.46
N GLU A 502 -46.08 28.64 -42.08
CA GLU A 502 -44.79 29.21 -41.66
C GLU A 502 -44.33 28.58 -40.33
N LYS A 503 -45.24 28.40 -39.36
CA LYS A 503 -44.98 27.66 -38.12
C LYS A 503 -44.56 26.20 -38.39
N VAL A 504 -45.25 25.51 -39.29
CA VAL A 504 -44.93 24.13 -39.70
C VAL A 504 -43.58 24.07 -40.43
N ASN A 505 -43.28 25.04 -41.30
CA ASN A 505 -41.98 25.15 -41.98
C ASN A 505 -40.82 25.38 -40.99
N ASN A 506 -41.10 26.09 -39.89
CA ASN A 506 -40.17 26.27 -38.76
C ASN A 506 -40.14 25.05 -37.80
N GLY A 507 -40.86 23.97 -38.09
CA GLY A 507 -40.84 22.71 -37.33
C GLY A 507 -41.94 22.54 -36.26
N PHE A 508 -42.91 23.45 -36.18
CA PHE A 508 -44.00 23.37 -35.19
C PHE A 508 -45.26 22.69 -35.77
N PHE A 509 -45.47 21.41 -35.46
CA PHE A 509 -46.56 20.60 -36.01
C PHE A 509 -47.81 20.45 -35.11
N GLU A 510 -47.82 21.05 -33.91
CA GLU A 510 -48.97 21.02 -33.00
C GLU A 510 -50.10 22.00 -33.43
N TYR A 511 -49.75 22.94 -34.31
CA TYR A 511 -50.68 23.93 -34.83
C TYR A 511 -51.57 23.33 -35.93
N SER A 512 -52.86 23.64 -35.88
CA SER A 512 -53.82 23.31 -36.92
C SER A 512 -54.62 24.55 -37.27
N ILE A 513 -55.09 24.61 -38.51
CA ILE A 513 -55.98 25.66 -38.98
C ILE A 513 -57.34 25.41 -38.33
N LYS A 514 -57.76 26.30 -37.44
CA LYS A 514 -59.00 26.16 -36.67
C LYS A 514 -60.17 26.88 -37.33
N THR A 515 -59.90 27.91 -38.13
CA THR A 515 -60.97 28.67 -38.80
C THR A 515 -61.56 27.84 -39.93
N LYS A 516 -62.89 27.68 -39.91
CA LYS A 516 -63.63 27.05 -41.01
C LYS A 516 -63.82 28.08 -42.12
N ALA A 517 -63.51 27.68 -43.34
CA ALA A 517 -63.73 28.51 -44.51
C ALA A 517 -65.23 28.66 -44.78
N SER A 518 -65.61 29.82 -45.33
CA SER A 518 -67.00 30.13 -45.69
C SER A 518 -67.37 29.47 -47.01
N THR A 519 -66.38 29.23 -47.87
CA THR A 519 -66.48 28.52 -49.16
C THR A 519 -66.05 27.06 -49.05
N LYS A 520 -66.71 26.19 -49.81
CA LYS A 520 -66.56 24.72 -49.73
C LYS A 520 -65.19 24.24 -50.24
N GLU A 521 -64.66 24.93 -51.24
CA GLU A 521 -63.37 24.64 -51.87
C GLU A 521 -62.21 24.92 -50.90
N LEU A 522 -62.24 26.08 -50.24
CA LEU A 522 -61.24 26.47 -49.26
C LEU A 522 -61.31 25.59 -47.99
N GLN A 523 -62.51 25.18 -47.59
CA GLN A 523 -62.70 24.24 -46.47
C GLN A 523 -62.06 22.87 -46.76
N THR A 524 -62.15 22.39 -48.01
CA THR A 524 -61.52 21.13 -48.42
C THR A 524 -59.99 21.22 -48.34
N LEU A 525 -59.40 22.36 -48.70
CA LEU A 525 -57.95 22.60 -48.59
C LEU A 525 -57.48 22.60 -47.12
N VAL A 526 -58.24 23.27 -46.23
CA VAL A 526 -57.99 23.28 -44.77
C VAL A 526 -57.94 21.86 -44.21
N GLU A 527 -58.90 21.00 -44.60
CA GLU A 527 -58.93 19.61 -44.16
C GLU A 527 -57.73 18.79 -44.63
N ILE A 528 -57.25 19.01 -45.86
CA ILE A 528 -56.07 18.33 -46.40
C ILE A 528 -54.80 18.78 -45.66
N ILE A 529 -54.63 20.10 -45.45
CA ILE A 529 -53.46 20.64 -44.74
C ILE A 529 -53.44 20.15 -43.30
N ASN A 530 -54.56 20.21 -42.58
CA ASN A 530 -54.64 19.69 -41.20
C ASN A 530 -54.35 18.19 -41.13
N LYS A 531 -54.85 17.38 -42.07
CA LYS A 531 -54.51 15.94 -42.16
C LYS A 531 -53.03 15.72 -42.43
N MET A 532 -52.38 16.57 -43.22
CA MET A 532 -50.94 16.49 -43.50
C MET A 532 -50.11 16.84 -42.26
N ILE A 533 -50.45 17.94 -41.58
CA ILE A 533 -49.78 18.37 -40.35
C ILE A 533 -49.92 17.29 -39.28
N ASP A 534 -51.14 16.80 -39.03
CA ASP A 534 -51.41 15.79 -38.01
C ASP A 534 -50.68 14.46 -38.29
N ARG A 535 -50.69 13.99 -39.55
CA ARG A 535 -49.93 12.78 -39.92
C ARG A 535 -48.42 12.94 -39.82
N THR A 536 -47.90 14.15 -40.01
CA THR A 536 -46.46 14.43 -39.88
C THR A 536 -46.07 14.51 -38.42
N ARG A 537 -46.89 15.18 -37.60
CA ARG A 537 -46.81 15.23 -36.14
C ARG A 537 -46.76 13.83 -35.54
N LEU A 538 -47.72 12.96 -35.86
CA LEU A 538 -47.78 11.59 -35.31
C LEU A 538 -46.51 10.77 -35.60
N LYS A 539 -45.84 10.99 -36.74
CA LYS A 539 -44.56 10.34 -37.07
C LYS A 539 -43.41 10.92 -36.25
N ILE A 540 -43.35 12.24 -36.11
CA ILE A 540 -42.36 12.89 -35.25
C ILE A 540 -42.54 12.43 -33.80
N ASP A 541 -43.78 12.35 -33.31
CA ASP A 541 -44.11 11.85 -31.98
C ASP A 541 -43.66 10.40 -31.79
N SER A 542 -43.90 9.54 -32.79
CA SER A 542 -43.45 8.15 -32.75
C SER A 542 -41.91 8.03 -32.73
N LEU A 543 -41.19 8.86 -33.48
CA LEU A 543 -39.72 8.91 -33.40
C LEU A 543 -39.23 9.47 -32.05
N ASN A 544 -39.91 10.48 -31.51
CA ASN A 544 -39.63 11.01 -30.18
C ASN A 544 -39.89 9.95 -29.10
N MET A 545 -40.92 9.11 -29.23
CA MET A 545 -41.16 7.99 -28.31
C MET A 545 -39.99 7.00 -28.32
N LEU A 546 -39.48 6.67 -29.52
CA LEU A 546 -38.31 5.80 -29.66
C LEU A 546 -37.04 6.43 -29.06
N LEU A 547 -36.75 7.69 -29.40
CA LEU A 547 -35.58 8.42 -28.90
C LEU A 547 -35.63 8.67 -27.39
N ASN A 548 -36.82 8.97 -26.83
CA ASN A 548 -37.02 9.14 -25.39
C ASN A 548 -36.75 7.84 -24.65
N SER A 549 -37.20 6.70 -25.19
CA SER A 549 -36.92 5.38 -24.62
C SER A 549 -35.42 5.09 -24.61
N TYR A 550 -34.72 5.37 -25.72
CA TYR A 550 -33.26 5.19 -25.82
C TYR A 550 -32.48 6.15 -24.91
N THR A 551 -32.97 7.39 -24.73
CA THR A 551 -32.36 8.37 -23.81
C THR A 551 -32.46 7.91 -22.35
N GLN A 552 -33.49 7.14 -22.02
CA GLN A 552 -33.65 6.50 -20.70
C GLN A 552 -32.89 5.17 -20.59
N GLY A 553 -32.08 4.80 -21.59
CA GLY A 553 -31.33 3.55 -21.63
C GLY A 553 -32.17 2.32 -22.01
N ASP A 554 -33.44 2.49 -22.42
CA ASP A 554 -34.31 1.38 -22.84
C ASP A 554 -34.15 1.10 -24.35
N TYR A 555 -33.03 0.46 -24.70
CA TYR A 555 -32.73 0.08 -26.09
C TYR A 555 -33.50 -1.18 -26.55
N LYS A 556 -34.21 -1.84 -25.64
CA LYS A 556 -35.11 -2.96 -25.94
C LYS A 556 -36.44 -2.47 -26.54
N PHE A 557 -36.81 -1.22 -26.29
CA PHE A 557 -38.05 -0.64 -26.80
C PHE A 557 -38.10 -0.63 -28.33
N LYS A 558 -39.25 -1.04 -28.88
CA LYS A 558 -39.55 -1.01 -30.32
C LYS A 558 -40.93 -0.37 -30.54
N LEU A 559 -41.08 0.36 -31.64
CA LEU A 559 -42.37 0.88 -32.05
C LEU A 559 -43.31 -0.27 -32.43
N ASP A 560 -44.56 -0.20 -31.97
CA ASP A 560 -45.60 -1.15 -32.38
C ASP A 560 -46.06 -0.92 -33.84
N GLU A 561 -46.87 -1.83 -34.36
CA GLU A 561 -47.37 -1.77 -35.74
C GLU A 561 -48.21 -0.51 -36.04
N GLN A 562 -48.85 0.07 -35.03
CA GLN A 562 -49.65 1.28 -35.20
C GLN A 562 -48.75 2.52 -35.40
N HIS A 563 -47.66 2.62 -34.64
CA HIS A 563 -46.73 3.75 -34.69
C HIS A 563 -45.71 3.63 -35.84
N THR A 564 -45.47 2.44 -36.39
CA THR A 564 -44.66 2.26 -37.60
C THR A 564 -45.44 2.54 -38.89
N ARG A 565 -46.77 2.57 -38.83
CA ARG A 565 -47.60 2.81 -40.01
C ARG A 565 -47.34 4.19 -40.62
N GLY A 566 -46.85 4.21 -41.86
CA GLY A 566 -46.53 5.46 -42.55
C GLY A 566 -45.08 5.93 -42.40
N MET A 567 -44.24 5.16 -41.68
CA MET A 567 -42.80 5.37 -41.52
C MET A 567 -41.99 4.80 -42.70
N TYR A 568 -42.30 5.27 -43.90
CA TYR A 568 -41.56 4.94 -45.12
C TYR A 568 -41.05 6.22 -45.79
N GLY A 569 -40.16 6.09 -46.78
CA GLY A 569 -39.48 7.24 -47.37
C GLY A 569 -38.48 7.87 -46.39
N ASP A 570 -38.45 9.19 -46.28
CA ASP A 570 -37.52 9.90 -45.39
C ASP A 570 -37.74 9.57 -43.91
N PHE A 571 -38.99 9.36 -43.49
CA PHE A 571 -39.30 8.91 -42.13
C PHE A 571 -38.85 7.47 -41.86
N GLY A 572 -38.86 6.59 -42.87
CA GLY A 572 -38.32 5.23 -42.76
C GLY A 572 -36.79 5.22 -42.65
N ILE A 573 -36.10 6.08 -43.40
CA ILE A 573 -34.65 6.30 -43.26
C ILE A 573 -34.31 6.77 -41.84
N LEU A 574 -35.06 7.73 -41.32
CA LEU A 574 -34.84 8.26 -39.97
C LEU A 574 -35.12 7.18 -38.92
N CYS A 575 -36.23 6.44 -39.04
CA CYS A 575 -36.57 5.33 -38.16
C CYS A 575 -35.48 4.26 -38.14
N ASN A 576 -35.02 3.77 -39.30
CA ASN A 576 -34.00 2.72 -39.36
C ASN A 576 -32.63 3.21 -38.86
N SER A 577 -32.29 4.49 -39.10
CA SER A 577 -31.08 5.10 -38.53
C SER A 577 -31.15 5.16 -36.99
N THR A 578 -32.30 5.56 -36.44
CA THR A 578 -32.52 5.57 -34.99
C THR A 578 -32.46 4.16 -34.42
N VAL A 579 -33.11 3.18 -35.05
CA VAL A 579 -33.05 1.78 -34.62
C VAL A 579 -31.62 1.26 -34.65
N LEU A 580 -30.85 1.52 -35.72
CA LEU A 580 -29.44 1.13 -35.83
C LEU A 580 -28.61 1.73 -34.70
N LEU A 581 -28.81 3.01 -34.34
CA LEU A 581 -28.17 3.63 -33.19
C LEU A 581 -28.45 2.86 -31.89
N GLY A 582 -29.71 2.45 -31.65
CA GLY A 582 -30.07 1.63 -30.49
C GLY A 582 -29.41 0.24 -30.48
N GLN A 583 -29.28 -0.40 -31.65
CA GLN A 583 -28.55 -1.66 -31.79
C GLN A 583 -27.07 -1.48 -31.45
N SER A 584 -26.40 -0.47 -32.01
CA SER A 584 -24.98 -0.19 -31.72
C SER A 584 -24.73 0.21 -30.26
N SER A 585 -25.65 0.97 -29.64
CA SER A 585 -25.60 1.25 -28.20
C SER A 585 -25.74 -0.05 -27.38
N SER A 586 -26.64 -0.95 -27.78
CA SER A 586 -26.80 -2.25 -27.11
C SER A 586 -25.55 -3.12 -27.20
N GLU A 587 -24.90 -3.15 -28.36
CA GLU A 587 -23.62 -3.84 -28.58
C GLU A 587 -22.51 -3.27 -27.66
N LEU A 588 -22.38 -1.94 -27.57
CA LEU A 588 -21.39 -1.31 -26.68
C LEU A 588 -21.65 -1.61 -25.20
N ILE A 589 -22.92 -1.58 -24.77
CA ILE A 589 -23.31 -1.89 -23.38
C ILE A 589 -23.00 -3.35 -23.04
N ALA A 590 -23.30 -4.27 -23.97
CA ALA A 590 -22.97 -5.68 -23.82
C ALA A 590 -21.45 -5.92 -23.71
N MET A 591 -20.63 -5.25 -24.55
CA MET A 591 -19.15 -5.32 -24.45
C MET A 591 -18.64 -4.85 -23.08
N ILE A 592 -19.11 -3.68 -22.63
CA ILE A 592 -18.68 -3.11 -21.34
C ILE A 592 -19.11 -4.01 -20.18
N THR A 593 -20.32 -4.58 -20.25
CA THR A 593 -20.83 -5.47 -19.20
C THR A 593 -20.01 -6.75 -19.12
N ASN A 594 -19.75 -7.42 -20.25
CA ASN A 594 -18.94 -8.64 -20.29
C ASN A 594 -17.52 -8.38 -19.75
N ALA A 595 -16.89 -7.28 -20.19
CA ALA A 595 -15.57 -6.87 -19.68
C ALA A 595 -15.60 -6.56 -18.18
N GLY A 596 -16.66 -5.91 -17.68
CA GLY A 596 -16.87 -5.66 -16.26
C GLY A 596 -16.94 -6.94 -15.43
N VAL A 597 -17.75 -7.91 -15.85
CA VAL A 597 -17.89 -9.22 -15.19
C VAL A 597 -16.56 -9.98 -15.16
N GLU A 598 -15.82 -9.98 -16.27
CA GLU A 598 -14.52 -10.63 -16.35
C GLU A 598 -13.47 -9.96 -15.44
N LEU A 599 -13.45 -8.62 -15.41
CA LEU A 599 -12.62 -7.86 -14.47
C LEU A 599 -12.97 -8.17 -13.01
N GLU A 600 -14.26 -8.25 -12.66
CA GLU A 600 -14.70 -8.59 -11.30
C GLU A 600 -14.17 -9.97 -10.89
N LYS A 601 -14.35 -10.98 -11.76
CA LYS A 601 -13.84 -12.33 -11.53
C LYS A 601 -12.32 -12.35 -11.33
N ASN A 602 -11.57 -11.67 -12.20
CA ASN A 602 -10.11 -11.65 -12.16
C ASN A 602 -9.58 -10.90 -10.94
N THR A 603 -10.22 -9.79 -10.52
CA THR A 603 -9.84 -9.07 -9.30
C THR A 603 -10.06 -9.91 -8.05
N LYS A 604 -11.14 -10.70 -7.98
CA LYS A 604 -11.37 -11.60 -6.84
C LYS A 604 -10.29 -12.68 -6.71
N ILE A 605 -9.84 -13.22 -7.84
CA ILE A 605 -8.71 -14.15 -7.86
C ILE A 605 -7.44 -13.45 -7.35
N LEU A 606 -7.17 -12.24 -7.84
CA LEU A 606 -5.98 -11.46 -7.47
C LEU A 606 -5.95 -11.09 -5.98
N THR A 607 -7.09 -10.67 -5.41
CA THR A 607 -7.23 -10.42 -3.96
C THR A 607 -6.96 -11.68 -3.14
N ASN A 608 -7.47 -12.84 -3.55
CA ASN A 608 -7.22 -14.09 -2.85
C ASN A 608 -5.73 -14.48 -2.89
N SER A 609 -5.10 -14.43 -4.07
CA SER A 609 -3.66 -14.69 -4.21
C SER A 609 -2.80 -13.71 -3.42
N SER A 610 -3.23 -12.45 -3.32
CA SER A 610 -2.56 -11.43 -2.53
C SER A 610 -2.61 -11.75 -1.03
N ASN A 611 -3.79 -12.10 -0.53
CA ASN A 611 -3.97 -12.50 0.87
C ASN A 611 -3.14 -13.74 1.22
N GLU A 612 -3.11 -14.73 0.33
CA GLU A 612 -2.28 -15.92 0.51
C GLU A 612 -0.78 -15.57 0.56
N LEU A 613 -0.30 -14.70 -0.32
CA LEU A 613 1.08 -14.20 -0.29
C LEU A 613 1.40 -13.44 1.01
N ALA A 614 0.46 -12.65 1.53
CA ALA A 614 0.63 -11.93 2.79
C ALA A 614 0.75 -12.89 3.98
N VAL A 615 -0.09 -13.93 4.04
CA VAL A 615 -0.03 -14.98 5.08
C VAL A 615 1.29 -15.73 5.02
N LEU A 616 1.68 -16.21 3.83
CA LEU A 616 2.95 -16.93 3.63
C LEU A 616 4.17 -16.07 4.00
N SER A 617 4.13 -14.76 3.67
CA SER A 617 5.20 -13.83 4.06
C SER A 617 5.28 -13.68 5.58
N SER A 618 4.14 -13.68 6.28
CA SER A 618 4.10 -13.61 7.75
C SER A 618 4.63 -14.90 8.40
N GLU A 619 4.24 -16.07 7.89
CA GLU A 619 4.75 -17.38 8.36
C GLU A 619 6.26 -17.51 8.12
N GLN A 620 6.74 -17.03 6.98
CA GLN A 620 8.17 -17.00 6.65
C GLN A 620 8.94 -16.07 7.59
N ALA A 621 8.39 -14.90 7.94
CA ALA A 621 9.00 -13.99 8.92
C ALA A 621 9.11 -14.64 10.31
N ASN A 622 8.09 -15.39 10.75
CA ASN A 622 8.15 -16.15 12.00
C ASN A 622 9.22 -17.26 11.96
N SER A 623 9.32 -17.97 10.84
CA SER A 623 10.33 -19.03 10.64
C SER A 623 11.76 -18.48 10.63
N LEU A 624 11.96 -17.30 10.04
CA LEU A 624 13.23 -16.57 10.07
C LEU A 624 13.60 -16.13 11.48
N LYS A 625 12.62 -15.66 12.27
CA LYS A 625 12.84 -15.29 13.66
C LYS A 625 13.30 -16.48 14.51
N GLN A 626 12.67 -17.64 14.35
CA GLN A 626 13.10 -18.87 15.01
C GLN A 626 14.50 -19.29 14.57
N SER A 627 14.80 -19.20 13.28
CA SER A 627 16.12 -19.52 12.73
C SER A 627 17.21 -18.58 13.26
N SER A 628 16.91 -17.29 13.41
CA SER A 628 17.82 -16.30 13.99
C SER A 628 18.15 -16.62 15.46
N VAL A 629 17.13 -16.98 16.27
CA VAL A 629 17.35 -17.41 17.66
C VAL A 629 18.19 -18.68 17.73
N ALA A 630 17.93 -19.67 16.85
CA ALA A 630 18.72 -20.89 16.79
C ALA A 630 20.19 -20.59 16.42
N LEU A 631 20.44 -19.67 15.49
CA LEU A 631 21.79 -19.25 15.12
C LEU A 631 22.51 -18.52 16.25
N GLU A 632 21.83 -17.65 17.01
CA GLU A 632 22.42 -17.02 18.20
C GLU A 632 22.87 -18.07 19.21
N GLN A 633 22.04 -19.10 19.45
CA GLN A 633 22.36 -20.19 20.35
C GLN A 633 23.55 -21.04 19.86
N ILE A 634 23.61 -21.35 18.55
CA ILE A 634 24.76 -22.06 17.96
C ILE A 634 26.02 -21.21 18.06
N THR A 635 25.94 -19.90 17.77
CA THR A 635 27.06 -18.96 17.89
C THR A 635 27.62 -18.95 19.31
N ALA A 636 26.73 -18.88 20.31
CA ALA A 636 27.11 -18.94 21.72
C ALA A 636 27.81 -20.27 22.06
N ASN A 637 27.30 -21.40 21.57
CA ASN A 637 27.91 -22.72 21.79
C ASN A 637 29.30 -22.83 21.16
N ILE A 638 29.51 -22.31 19.95
CA ILE A 638 30.82 -22.32 19.29
C ILE A 638 31.82 -21.47 20.08
N LYS A 639 31.41 -20.29 20.55
CA LYS A 639 32.26 -19.44 21.38
C LYS A 639 32.68 -20.16 22.67
N ASN A 640 31.74 -20.83 23.32
CA ASN A 640 31.99 -21.62 24.52
C ASN A 640 32.92 -22.81 24.23
N ASN A 641 32.75 -23.48 23.08
CA ASN A 641 33.66 -24.54 22.64
C ASN A 641 35.09 -24.04 22.43
N ASN A 642 35.27 -22.87 21.81
CA ASN A 642 36.59 -22.26 21.64
C ASN A 642 37.25 -21.94 22.99
N GLU A 643 36.50 -21.43 23.97
CA GLU A 643 37.00 -21.21 25.33
C GLU A 643 37.42 -22.54 26.00
N ASN A 644 36.60 -23.59 25.87
CA ASN A 644 36.92 -24.93 26.38
C ASN A 644 38.16 -25.53 25.71
N MET A 645 38.33 -25.36 24.39
CA MET A 645 39.54 -25.80 23.68
C MET A 645 40.78 -25.06 24.19
N GLY A 646 40.67 -23.76 24.46
CA GLY A 646 41.75 -22.98 25.08
C GLY A 646 42.15 -23.51 26.46
N GLN A 647 41.17 -23.89 27.29
CA GLN A 647 41.44 -24.54 28.58
C GLN A 647 42.09 -25.92 28.41
N MET A 648 41.61 -26.75 27.47
CA MET A 648 42.18 -28.07 27.19
C MET A 648 43.65 -27.97 26.72
N LEU A 649 43.98 -26.96 25.91
CA LEU A 649 45.35 -26.68 25.48
C LEU A 649 46.25 -26.40 26.69
N LYS A 650 45.80 -25.53 27.60
CA LYS A 650 46.54 -25.20 28.81
C LYS A 650 46.75 -26.41 29.72
N ILE A 651 45.71 -27.22 29.94
CA ILE A 651 45.81 -28.46 30.72
C ILE A 651 46.79 -29.44 30.05
N SER A 652 46.74 -29.56 28.72
CA SER A 652 47.65 -30.44 27.98
C SER A 652 49.11 -29.96 28.08
N ASP A 653 49.36 -28.65 28.10
CA ASP A 653 50.68 -28.07 28.34
C ASP A 653 51.20 -28.39 29.75
N GLU A 654 50.36 -28.23 30.77
CA GLU A 654 50.69 -28.58 32.15
C GLU A 654 50.99 -30.09 32.29
N LEU A 655 50.16 -30.94 31.68
CA LEU A 655 50.34 -32.40 31.69
C LEU A 655 51.63 -32.81 30.98
N ASN A 656 51.97 -32.17 29.86
CA ASN A 656 53.22 -32.43 29.14
C ASN A 656 54.44 -32.05 29.99
N SER A 657 54.37 -30.91 30.68
CA SER A 657 55.42 -30.48 31.61
C SER A 657 55.60 -31.48 32.75
N SER A 658 54.51 -31.95 33.36
CA SER A 658 54.56 -32.96 34.42
C SER A 658 55.09 -34.31 33.93
N ALA A 659 54.77 -34.72 32.70
CA ALA A 659 55.32 -35.93 32.09
C ALA A 659 56.84 -35.84 31.87
N ILE A 660 57.35 -34.69 31.42
CA ILE A 660 58.79 -34.42 31.26
C ILE A 660 59.50 -34.45 32.62
N GLU A 661 58.91 -33.86 33.65
CA GLU A 661 59.47 -33.86 35.00
C GLU A 661 59.46 -35.27 35.63
N GLY A 662 58.39 -36.04 35.39
CA GLY A 662 58.29 -37.45 35.76
C GLY A 662 59.37 -38.31 35.08
N ASN A 663 59.60 -38.10 33.77
CA ASN A 663 60.66 -38.75 33.03
C ASN A 663 62.04 -38.45 33.64
N LYS A 664 62.31 -37.18 33.95
CA LYS A 664 63.56 -36.76 34.59
C LYS A 664 63.77 -37.44 35.96
N SER A 665 62.72 -37.54 36.77
CA SER A 665 62.76 -38.18 38.09
C SER A 665 62.98 -39.70 37.98
N ALA A 666 62.34 -40.35 37.01
CA ALA A 666 62.57 -41.77 36.71
C ALA A 666 64.02 -42.02 36.25
N ASN A 667 64.57 -41.14 35.42
CA ASN A 667 65.97 -41.20 34.98
C ASN A 667 66.94 -41.03 36.16
N GLN A 668 66.68 -40.09 37.07
CA GLN A 668 67.48 -39.96 38.30
C GLN A 668 67.39 -41.22 39.16
N THR A 669 66.21 -41.82 39.29
CA THR A 669 66.01 -43.08 40.03
C THR A 669 66.80 -44.23 39.41
N PHE A 670 66.79 -44.34 38.08
CA PHE A 670 67.59 -45.32 37.33
C PHE A 670 69.09 -45.17 37.64
N VAL A 671 69.60 -43.94 37.58
CA VAL A 671 71.02 -43.65 37.89
C VAL A 671 71.34 -44.02 39.35
N SER A 672 70.48 -43.67 40.31
CA SER A 672 70.70 -44.03 41.72
C SER A 672 70.68 -45.54 41.95
N MET A 673 69.78 -46.28 41.30
CA MET A 673 69.74 -47.76 41.41
C MET A 673 70.95 -48.42 40.74
N ASP A 674 71.44 -47.86 39.63
CA ASP A 674 72.69 -48.29 39.00
C ASP A 674 73.92 -48.08 39.91
N GLU A 675 73.99 -46.93 40.59
CA GLU A 675 75.02 -46.66 41.58
C GLU A 675 74.92 -47.59 42.79
N ILE A 676 73.71 -47.85 43.31
CA ILE A 676 73.49 -48.80 44.39
C ILE A 676 73.96 -50.20 43.98
N SER A 677 73.57 -50.70 42.79
CA SER A 677 74.02 -52.00 42.31
C SER A 677 75.55 -52.09 42.22
N LYS A 678 76.22 -51.05 41.72
CA LYS A 678 77.69 -50.96 41.71
C LYS A 678 78.29 -51.05 43.12
N LYS A 679 77.74 -50.32 44.09
CA LYS A 679 78.20 -50.35 45.49
C LYS A 679 77.95 -51.69 46.16
N VAL A 680 76.80 -52.31 45.92
CA VAL A 680 76.43 -53.63 46.46
C VAL A 680 77.35 -54.72 45.88
N ASN A 681 77.69 -54.67 44.59
CA ASN A 681 78.69 -55.57 43.99
C ASN A 681 80.07 -55.43 44.66
N ALA A 682 80.53 -54.20 44.91
CA ALA A 682 81.80 -53.97 45.61
C ALA A 682 81.78 -54.52 47.06
N ILE A 683 80.63 -54.44 47.75
CA ILE A 683 80.44 -55.07 49.06
C ILE A 683 80.52 -56.60 48.92
N ASN A 684 79.88 -57.19 47.90
CA ASN A 684 79.92 -58.64 47.68
C ASN A 684 81.36 -59.15 47.52
N GLU A 685 82.18 -58.44 46.73
CA GLU A 685 83.61 -58.73 46.58
C GLU A 685 84.36 -58.68 47.92
N ALA A 686 84.12 -57.66 48.74
CA ALA A 686 84.72 -57.56 50.06
C ALA A 686 84.31 -58.71 51.01
N ILE A 687 83.04 -59.15 50.94
CA ILE A 687 82.56 -60.29 51.73
C ILE A 687 83.21 -61.61 51.30
N ILE A 688 83.44 -61.81 50.01
CA ILE A 688 84.21 -62.97 49.50
C ILE A 688 85.62 -62.98 50.10
N VAL A 689 86.28 -61.82 50.18
CA VAL A 689 87.60 -61.70 50.82
C VAL A 689 87.54 -62.02 52.32
N ILE A 690 86.51 -61.55 53.04
CA ILE A 690 86.34 -61.86 54.47
C ILE A 690 86.11 -63.36 54.70
N ASP A 691 85.30 -64.02 53.86
CA ASP A 691 85.09 -65.47 53.93
C ASP A 691 86.39 -66.24 53.67
N GLN A 692 87.20 -65.78 52.69
CA GLN A 692 88.54 -66.32 52.45
C GLN A 692 89.48 -66.14 53.66
N ILE A 693 89.48 -64.96 54.30
CA ILE A 693 90.28 -64.71 55.52
C ILE A 693 89.80 -65.61 56.66
N ALA A 694 88.49 -65.78 56.84
CA ALA A 694 87.93 -66.67 57.84
C ALA A 694 88.33 -68.13 57.59
N PHE A 695 88.29 -68.58 56.33
CA PHE A 695 88.77 -69.92 55.93
C PHE A 695 90.27 -70.10 56.22
N GLN A 696 91.10 -69.13 55.84
CA GLN A 696 92.54 -69.14 56.13
C GLN A 696 92.81 -69.18 57.65
N THR A 697 92.06 -68.39 58.42
CA THR A 697 92.16 -68.34 59.90
C THR A 697 91.75 -69.68 60.53
N ASN A 698 90.72 -70.34 60.00
CA ASN A 698 90.31 -71.68 60.41
C ASN A 698 91.42 -72.72 60.17
N ILE A 699 92.10 -72.66 59.02
CA ILE A 699 93.26 -73.54 58.73
C ILE A 699 94.46 -73.24 59.66
N LEU A 700 94.79 -71.96 59.87
CA LEU A 700 95.86 -71.55 60.79
C LEU A 700 95.59 -72.04 62.23
N SER A 701 94.34 -71.91 62.69
CA SER A 701 93.93 -72.36 64.02
C SER A 701 93.95 -73.88 64.16
N LEU A 702 93.65 -74.63 63.09
CA LEU A 702 93.77 -76.08 63.05
C LEU A 702 95.24 -76.50 63.15
N ASN A 703 96.13 -75.85 62.39
CA ASN A 703 97.58 -76.09 62.47
C ASN A 703 98.12 -75.79 63.88
N ALA A 704 97.67 -74.69 64.50
CA ALA A 704 98.04 -74.34 65.88
C ALA A 704 97.50 -75.35 66.91
N ALA A 705 96.29 -75.89 66.71
CA ALA A 705 95.72 -76.92 67.58
C ALA A 705 96.47 -78.26 67.46
N VAL A 706 96.93 -78.62 66.25
CA VAL A 706 97.79 -79.80 66.02
C VAL A 706 99.13 -79.60 66.72
N GLU A 707 99.80 -78.46 66.55
CA GLU A 707 101.08 -78.16 67.20
C GLU A 707 100.98 -78.15 68.74
N ALA A 708 99.86 -77.62 69.28
CA ALA A 708 99.58 -77.64 70.71
C ALA A 708 99.34 -79.06 71.26
N ALA A 709 98.77 -79.97 70.46
CA ALA A 709 98.65 -81.39 70.81
C ALA A 709 100.01 -82.10 70.80
N THR A 710 100.90 -81.73 69.88
CA THR A 710 102.29 -82.23 69.80
C THR A 710 103.12 -81.84 71.03
N ALA A 711 102.86 -80.67 71.63
CA ALA A 711 103.58 -80.14 72.79
C ALA A 711 103.15 -80.73 74.17
N GLY A 712 102.17 -81.64 74.22
CA GLY A 712 101.78 -82.35 75.44
C GLY A 712 101.26 -81.44 76.57
N GLU A 713 101.67 -81.68 77.82
CA GLU A 713 101.18 -80.90 78.99
C GLU A 713 101.50 -79.39 78.93
N ALA A 714 102.59 -78.99 78.25
CA ALA A 714 102.98 -77.59 78.10
C ALA A 714 102.08 -76.80 77.11
N GLY A 715 101.36 -77.48 76.22
CA GLY A 715 100.54 -76.90 75.15
C GLY A 715 99.07 -76.62 75.50
N LYS A 716 98.60 -77.00 76.69
CA LYS A 716 97.18 -76.92 77.08
C LYS A 716 96.57 -75.51 76.92
N GLY A 717 97.31 -74.46 77.29
CA GLY A 717 96.86 -73.07 77.12
C GLY A 717 96.75 -72.64 75.65
N PHE A 718 97.70 -73.06 74.81
CA PHE A 718 97.69 -72.78 73.37
C PHE A 718 96.58 -73.52 72.63
N ALA A 719 96.28 -74.77 73.02
CA ALA A 719 95.19 -75.55 72.44
C ALA A 719 93.82 -74.87 72.64
N VAL A 720 93.58 -74.28 73.82
CA VAL A 720 92.34 -73.54 74.11
C VAL A 720 92.25 -72.28 73.24
N VAL A 721 93.33 -71.51 73.10
CA VAL A 721 93.35 -70.33 72.23
C VAL A 721 93.16 -70.71 70.76
N ALA A 722 93.81 -71.78 70.28
CA ALA A 722 93.64 -72.26 68.91
C ALA A 722 92.19 -72.72 68.64
N GLN A 723 91.57 -73.42 69.58
CA GLN A 723 90.16 -73.81 69.47
C GLN A 723 89.22 -72.60 69.48
N GLU A 724 89.51 -71.56 70.28
CA GLU A 724 88.71 -70.33 70.31
C GLU A 724 88.87 -69.52 69.01
N VAL A 725 90.08 -69.41 68.46
CA VAL A 725 90.33 -68.78 67.14
C VAL A 725 89.63 -69.55 66.03
N ARG A 726 89.61 -70.88 66.10
CA ARG A 726 88.87 -71.73 65.15
C ARG A 726 87.38 -71.46 65.21
N ASN A 727 86.84 -71.36 66.42
CA ASN A 727 85.43 -71.09 66.65
C ASN A 727 85.06 -69.69 66.15
N LEU A 728 85.94 -68.69 66.37
CA LEU A 728 85.79 -67.34 65.84
C LEU A 728 85.83 -67.32 64.31
N ALA A 729 86.75 -68.05 63.69
CA ALA A 729 86.87 -68.16 62.24
C ALA A 729 85.62 -68.80 61.60
N ASN A 730 85.09 -69.89 62.18
CA ASN A 730 83.83 -70.50 61.73
C ASN A 730 82.65 -69.54 61.90
N ARG A 731 82.58 -68.78 63.01
CA ARG A 731 81.56 -67.73 63.20
C ARG A 731 81.69 -66.62 62.16
N SER A 732 82.91 -66.19 61.82
CA SER A 732 83.17 -65.19 60.78
C SER A 732 82.76 -65.69 59.40
N ALA A 733 83.05 -66.94 59.03
CA ALA A 733 82.62 -67.55 57.77
C ALA A 733 81.08 -67.65 57.69
N GLN A 734 80.43 -68.06 58.79
CA GLN A 734 78.96 -68.10 58.86
C GLN A 734 78.33 -66.71 58.73
N ALA A 735 78.92 -65.69 59.38
CA ALA A 735 78.47 -64.31 59.27
C ALA A 735 78.69 -63.77 57.85
N ALA A 736 79.85 -64.02 57.24
CA ALA A 736 80.15 -63.64 55.86
C ALA A 736 79.17 -64.28 54.87
N SER A 737 78.86 -65.58 55.02
CA SER A 737 77.88 -66.28 54.21
C SER A 737 76.46 -65.68 54.33
N LYS A 738 76.02 -65.34 55.55
CA LYS A 738 74.74 -64.63 55.76
C LYS A 738 74.73 -63.24 55.12
N ILE A 739 75.80 -62.47 55.26
CA ILE A 739 75.90 -61.14 54.63
C ILE A 739 75.93 -61.27 53.11
N LYS A 740 76.65 -62.25 52.56
CA LYS A 740 76.69 -62.53 51.12
C LYS A 740 75.29 -62.75 50.56
N SER A 741 74.48 -63.59 51.21
CA SER A 741 73.09 -63.82 50.80
C SER A 741 72.24 -62.54 50.85
N LEU A 742 72.41 -61.70 51.88
CA LEU A 742 71.70 -60.40 51.97
C LEU A 742 72.14 -59.42 50.87
N VAL A 743 73.44 -59.39 50.55
CA VAL A 743 74.01 -58.52 49.51
C VAL A 743 73.58 -58.98 48.12
N GLU A 744 73.57 -60.29 47.85
CA GLU A 744 73.02 -60.85 46.61
C GLU A 744 71.54 -60.51 46.44
N SER A 745 70.75 -60.63 47.52
CA SER A 745 69.35 -60.20 47.52
C SER A 745 69.19 -58.70 47.25
N ALA A 746 69.98 -57.86 47.91
CA ALA A 746 69.95 -56.41 47.70
C ALA A 746 70.38 -56.01 46.28
N ASN A 747 71.31 -56.74 45.67
CA ASN A 747 71.73 -56.51 44.29
C ASN A 747 70.64 -56.90 43.29
N PHE A 748 69.91 -57.98 43.57
CA PHE A 748 68.74 -58.38 42.80
C PHE A 748 67.65 -57.30 42.88
N GLU A 749 67.29 -56.85 44.09
CA GLU A 749 66.30 -55.78 44.28
C GLU A 749 66.71 -54.45 43.63
N ALA A 750 67.99 -54.08 43.67
CA ALA A 750 68.50 -52.88 43.00
C ALA A 750 68.40 -52.98 41.46
N ASN A 751 68.70 -54.15 40.88
CA ASN A 751 68.53 -54.38 39.45
C ASN A 751 67.05 -54.38 39.02
N GLU A 752 66.17 -54.95 39.84
CA GLU A 752 64.72 -54.84 39.61
C GLU A 752 64.26 -53.39 39.68
N GLY A 753 64.71 -52.62 40.67
CA GLY A 753 64.44 -51.18 40.77
C GLY A 753 64.93 -50.39 39.55
N LYS A 754 66.10 -50.76 39.01
CA LYS A 754 66.65 -50.20 37.76
C LYS A 754 65.76 -50.53 36.55
N ASN A 755 65.31 -51.77 36.40
CA ASN A 755 64.40 -52.16 35.32
C ASN A 755 63.04 -51.45 35.42
N ILE A 756 62.50 -51.30 36.63
CA ILE A 756 61.26 -50.55 36.87
C ILE A 756 61.44 -49.09 36.45
N ALA A 757 62.55 -48.45 36.83
CA ALA A 757 62.84 -47.08 36.44
C ALA A 757 62.99 -46.93 34.91
N ASP A 758 63.64 -47.86 34.21
CA ASP A 758 63.75 -47.87 32.74
C ASP A 758 62.37 -47.97 32.07
N ASN A 759 61.48 -48.82 32.60
CA ASN A 759 60.11 -48.91 32.12
C ASN A 759 59.31 -47.62 32.38
N MET A 760 59.53 -46.95 33.53
CA MET A 760 58.91 -45.64 33.80
C MET A 760 59.38 -44.57 32.81
N ILE A 761 60.67 -44.53 32.45
CA ILE A 761 61.21 -43.59 31.44
C ILE A 761 60.45 -43.77 30.12
N LYS A 762 60.41 -45.00 29.59
CA LYS A 762 59.67 -45.33 28.36
C LYS A 762 58.19 -44.98 28.46
N GLY A 763 57.57 -45.23 29.62
CA GLY A 763 56.17 -44.88 29.88
C GLY A 763 55.91 -43.38 29.83
N TYR A 764 56.80 -42.56 30.40
CA TYR A 764 56.69 -41.10 30.33
C TYR A 764 56.99 -40.54 28.93
N GLU A 765 57.87 -41.17 28.15
CA GLU A 765 58.10 -40.81 26.74
C GLU A 765 56.86 -41.06 25.87
N ASP A 766 56.22 -42.23 26.00
CA ASP A 766 54.96 -42.53 25.29
C ASP A 766 53.82 -41.60 25.74
N LEU A 767 53.76 -41.29 27.04
CA LEU A 767 52.78 -40.32 27.58
C LEU A 767 52.98 -38.93 26.97
N ALA A 768 54.21 -38.42 26.92
CA ALA A 768 54.52 -37.13 26.30
C ALA A 768 54.16 -37.12 24.81
N PHE A 769 54.44 -38.21 24.09
CA PHE A 769 54.04 -38.36 22.69
C PHE A 769 52.51 -38.30 22.51
N LYS A 770 51.73 -39.01 23.32
CA LYS A 770 50.25 -38.97 23.27
C LYS A 770 49.66 -37.61 23.65
N ILE A 771 50.27 -36.91 24.60
CA ILE A 771 49.86 -35.55 24.95
C ILE A 771 50.12 -34.61 23.76
N SER A 772 51.26 -34.76 23.06
CA SER A 772 51.55 -34.00 21.84
C SER A 772 50.49 -34.23 20.76
N GLN A 773 50.11 -35.49 20.50
CA GLN A 773 49.01 -35.81 19.56
C GLN A 773 47.68 -35.18 19.99
N THR A 774 47.37 -35.20 21.29
CA THR A 774 46.15 -34.58 21.82
C THR A 774 46.14 -33.07 21.57
N LYS A 775 47.28 -32.39 21.73
CA LYS A 775 47.42 -30.97 21.42
C LYS A 775 47.18 -30.66 19.93
N GLU A 776 47.66 -31.50 19.01
CA GLU A 776 47.37 -31.34 17.58
C GLU A 776 45.87 -31.45 17.27
N ILE A 777 45.17 -32.39 17.92
CA ILE A 777 43.72 -32.55 17.77
C ILE A 777 42.99 -31.30 18.29
N ILE A 778 43.33 -30.81 19.49
CA ILE A 778 42.72 -29.59 20.05
C ILE A 778 42.95 -28.40 19.13
N ASN A 779 44.15 -28.25 18.57
CA ASN A 779 44.46 -27.18 17.62
C ASN A 779 43.58 -27.29 16.37
N SER A 780 43.44 -28.50 15.81
CA SER A 780 42.57 -28.77 14.66
C SER A 780 41.11 -28.43 14.94
N VAL A 781 40.56 -28.82 16.11
CA VAL A 781 39.19 -28.50 16.52
C VAL A 781 38.98 -27.00 16.70
N THR A 782 39.98 -26.29 17.21
CA THR A 782 39.94 -24.81 17.33
C THR A 782 39.85 -24.17 15.95
N ILE A 783 40.64 -24.67 14.98
CA ILE A 783 40.61 -24.18 13.60
C ILE A 783 39.23 -24.38 12.98
N PHE A 784 38.67 -25.59 13.08
CA PHE A 784 37.33 -25.90 12.59
C PHE A 784 36.24 -25.06 13.27
N SER A 785 36.33 -24.85 14.58
CA SER A 785 35.35 -24.06 15.34
C SER A 785 35.31 -22.61 14.85
N LYS A 786 36.45 -22.05 14.44
CA LYS A 786 36.44 -20.69 13.88
C LYS A 786 36.00 -20.62 12.43
N GLU A 787 36.29 -21.63 11.62
CA GLU A 787 35.67 -21.73 10.30
C GLU A 787 34.14 -21.82 10.40
N GLN A 788 33.61 -22.52 11.40
CA GLN A 788 32.17 -22.54 11.67
C GLN A 788 31.64 -21.16 12.11
N GLU A 789 32.38 -20.42 12.96
CA GLU A 789 32.01 -19.05 13.35
C GLU A 789 31.87 -18.15 12.12
N ILE A 790 32.85 -18.18 11.20
CA ILE A 790 32.80 -17.47 9.92
C ILE A 790 31.60 -17.92 9.08
N GLY A 791 31.35 -19.23 8.99
CA GLY A 791 30.21 -19.78 8.26
C GLY A 791 28.87 -19.28 8.82
N ILE A 792 28.73 -19.17 10.13
CA ILE A 792 27.51 -18.65 10.76
C ILE A 792 27.30 -17.18 10.47
N VAL A 793 28.35 -16.36 10.45
CA VAL A 793 28.23 -14.94 10.05
C VAL A 793 27.64 -14.82 8.64
N GLN A 794 28.10 -15.65 7.69
CA GLN A 794 27.56 -15.67 6.33
C GLN A 794 26.10 -16.16 6.26
N ILE A 795 25.73 -17.14 7.08
CA ILE A 795 24.34 -17.59 7.19
C ILE A 795 23.47 -16.46 7.74
N ASN A 796 23.95 -15.72 8.75
CA ASN A 796 23.22 -14.60 9.35
C ASN A 796 22.98 -13.47 8.34
N ASP A 797 23.98 -13.14 7.52
CA ASP A 797 23.84 -12.19 6.41
C ASP A 797 22.77 -12.64 5.40
N THR A 798 22.74 -13.94 5.10
CA THR A 798 21.76 -14.53 4.19
C THR A 798 20.35 -14.47 4.77
N ILE A 799 20.18 -14.78 6.06
CA ILE A 799 18.90 -14.63 6.76
C ILE A 799 18.41 -13.19 6.71
N SER A 800 19.29 -12.20 6.93
CA SER A 800 18.90 -10.78 6.81
C SER A 800 18.42 -10.42 5.41
N LYS A 801 19.04 -10.96 4.35
CA LYS A 801 18.57 -10.75 2.97
C LYS A 801 17.20 -11.40 2.72
N ILE A 802 16.97 -12.59 3.27
CA ILE A 802 15.68 -13.29 3.15
C ILE A 802 14.61 -12.53 3.94
N ASP A 803 14.92 -11.98 5.12
CA ASP A 803 14.00 -11.16 5.90
C ASP A 803 13.59 -9.90 5.12
N PHE A 804 14.57 -9.19 4.53
CA PHE A 804 14.27 -8.05 3.65
C PHE A 804 13.37 -8.43 2.46
N ALA A 805 13.65 -9.56 1.79
CA ALA A 805 12.83 -10.05 0.71
C ALA A 805 11.41 -10.42 1.17
N THR A 806 11.29 -11.00 2.37
CA THR A 806 10.01 -11.37 2.99
C THR A 806 9.17 -10.14 3.29
N GLN A 807 9.77 -9.09 3.85
CA GLN A 807 9.09 -7.80 4.08
C GLN A 807 8.67 -7.14 2.76
N LYS A 808 9.52 -7.22 1.72
CA LYS A 808 9.19 -6.72 0.38
C LYS A 808 7.99 -7.46 -0.21
N ASN A 809 7.93 -8.79 -0.07
CA ASN A 809 6.81 -9.60 -0.54
C ASN A 809 5.51 -9.23 0.17
N ALA A 810 5.54 -9.02 1.49
CA ALA A 810 4.38 -8.55 2.25
C ALA A 810 3.89 -7.17 1.77
N LYS A 811 4.81 -6.24 1.50
CA LYS A 811 4.48 -4.93 0.92
C LYS A 811 3.89 -5.05 -0.49
N THR A 812 4.45 -5.92 -1.33
CA THR A 812 3.93 -6.18 -2.67
C THR A 812 2.53 -6.77 -2.63
N ALA A 813 2.25 -7.70 -1.70
CA ALA A 813 0.89 -8.21 -1.48
C ALA A 813 -0.08 -7.07 -1.14
N LEU A 814 0.25 -6.21 -0.17
CA LEU A 814 -0.60 -5.05 0.16
C LEU A 814 -0.87 -4.14 -1.04
N ASN A 815 0.13 -3.89 -1.90
CA ASN A 815 -0.05 -3.11 -3.12
C ASN A 815 -1.00 -3.81 -4.12
N ILE A 816 -0.87 -5.13 -4.29
CA ILE A 816 -1.74 -5.93 -5.16
C ILE A 816 -3.18 -5.91 -4.64
N ASP A 817 -3.39 -6.03 -3.33
CA ASP A 817 -4.72 -5.98 -2.71
C ASP A 817 -5.38 -4.61 -2.94
N ASN A 818 -4.65 -3.53 -2.68
CA ASN A 818 -5.13 -2.17 -2.94
C ASN A 818 -5.52 -1.96 -4.41
N LEU A 819 -4.65 -2.38 -5.34
CA LEU A 819 -4.94 -2.28 -6.77
C LEU A 819 -6.15 -3.14 -7.17
N SER A 820 -6.27 -4.35 -6.63
CA SER A 820 -7.42 -5.23 -6.88
C SER A 820 -8.72 -4.59 -6.40
N ASN A 821 -8.70 -3.93 -5.24
CA ASN A 821 -9.84 -3.17 -4.72
C ASN A 821 -10.20 -1.96 -5.61
N GLU A 822 -9.21 -1.24 -6.15
CA GLU A 822 -9.46 -0.15 -7.11
C GLU A 822 -10.07 -0.65 -8.41
N VAL A 823 -9.55 -1.75 -8.97
CA VAL A 823 -10.08 -2.36 -10.20
C VAL A 823 -11.47 -2.96 -9.95
N SER A 824 -11.72 -3.56 -8.78
CA SER A 824 -13.05 -4.06 -8.39
C SER A 824 -14.06 -2.92 -8.28
N LYS A 825 -13.70 -1.79 -7.68
CA LYS A 825 -14.55 -0.58 -7.66
C LYS A 825 -14.83 -0.06 -9.07
N LEU A 826 -13.83 -0.06 -9.95
CA LEU A 826 -14.00 0.35 -11.35
C LEU A 826 -14.96 -0.60 -12.09
N SER A 827 -14.77 -1.91 -11.96
CA SER A 827 -15.67 -2.93 -12.53
C SER A 827 -17.11 -2.74 -12.03
N ASN A 828 -17.31 -2.64 -10.71
CA ASN A 828 -18.61 -2.38 -10.11
C ASN A 828 -19.26 -1.11 -10.65
N LYS A 829 -18.48 -0.05 -10.87
CA LYS A 829 -18.98 1.19 -11.47
C LYS A 829 -19.39 1.01 -12.93
N LEU A 830 -18.63 0.25 -13.72
CA LEU A 830 -19.00 -0.10 -15.09
C LEU A 830 -20.30 -0.91 -15.13
N LEU A 831 -20.40 -1.94 -14.29
CA LEU A 831 -21.60 -2.79 -14.16
C LEU A 831 -22.82 -1.98 -13.68
N GLN A 832 -22.62 -1.05 -12.74
CA GLN A 832 -23.69 -0.16 -12.28
C GLN A 832 -24.18 0.74 -13.42
N ILE A 833 -23.27 1.32 -14.21
CA ILE A 833 -23.63 2.16 -15.37
C ILE A 833 -24.38 1.34 -16.42
N THR A 834 -23.92 0.14 -16.74
CA THR A 834 -24.59 -0.70 -17.76
C THR A 834 -25.90 -1.30 -17.28
N SER A 835 -26.04 -1.61 -15.99
CA SER A 835 -27.28 -2.15 -15.39
C SER A 835 -28.48 -1.20 -15.47
N GLN A 836 -28.24 0.11 -15.63
CA GLN A 836 -29.28 1.09 -15.84
C GLN A 836 -29.89 1.02 -17.24
N SER A 837 -29.18 0.38 -18.18
CA SER A 837 -29.64 0.21 -19.55
C SER A 837 -30.35 -1.13 -19.73
N LYS A 838 -31.45 -1.14 -20.48
CA LYS A 838 -32.17 -2.35 -20.86
C LYS A 838 -31.83 -2.68 -22.31
N ILE A 839 -31.18 -3.82 -22.50
CA ILE A 839 -30.85 -4.36 -23.82
C ILE A 839 -31.46 -5.76 -23.95
N ASP A 840 -31.51 -6.28 -25.17
CA ASP A 840 -31.92 -7.67 -25.44
C ASP A 840 -30.77 -8.63 -25.09
N ASP A 841 -31.05 -9.73 -24.41
CA ASP A 841 -30.05 -10.65 -23.87
C ASP A 841 -29.12 -11.21 -24.96
N LYS A 842 -29.65 -11.35 -26.19
CA LYS A 842 -28.86 -11.78 -27.36
C LYS A 842 -27.62 -10.91 -27.60
N TYR A 843 -27.65 -9.63 -27.21
CA TYR A 843 -26.52 -8.72 -27.41
C TYR A 843 -25.29 -9.15 -26.59
N TYR A 844 -25.48 -9.71 -25.39
CA TYR A 844 -24.38 -10.24 -24.58
C TYR A 844 -23.66 -11.43 -25.23
N GLU A 845 -24.36 -12.16 -26.11
CA GLU A 845 -23.84 -13.34 -26.81
C GLU A 845 -23.29 -13.03 -28.20
N MET A 846 -23.35 -11.80 -28.70
CA MET A 846 -22.92 -11.46 -30.08
C MET A 846 -21.72 -10.50 -30.14
N VAL A 847 -21.16 -10.13 -28.98
CA VAL A 847 -20.15 -9.06 -28.87
C VAL A 847 -18.70 -9.55 -28.78
N GLU A 848 -18.43 -10.82 -29.10
CA GLU A 848 -17.08 -11.39 -28.99
C GLU A 848 -16.14 -10.90 -30.10
N ASN A 849 -16.65 -10.64 -31.31
CA ASN A 849 -15.86 -10.20 -32.46
C ASN A 849 -16.11 -8.72 -32.82
N ILE A 850 -15.34 -7.81 -32.20
CA ILE A 850 -15.47 -6.35 -32.37
C ILE A 850 -15.31 -5.91 -33.83
N ASN A 851 -14.38 -6.53 -34.57
CA ASN A 851 -14.12 -6.16 -35.97
C ASN A 851 -15.33 -6.48 -36.85
N LEU A 852 -15.90 -7.68 -36.71
CA LEU A 852 -17.08 -8.08 -37.46
C LEU A 852 -18.28 -7.19 -37.14
N ILE A 853 -18.50 -6.81 -35.88
CA ILE A 853 -19.59 -5.90 -35.47
C ILE A 853 -19.49 -4.55 -36.18
N LYS A 854 -18.27 -3.99 -36.25
CA LYS A 854 -18.01 -2.72 -36.94
C LYS A 854 -18.27 -2.83 -38.44
N GLU A 855 -17.84 -3.91 -39.07
CA GLU A 855 -18.10 -4.18 -40.49
C GLU A 855 -19.60 -4.30 -40.77
N LEU A 856 -20.33 -5.11 -40.00
CA LEU A 856 -21.76 -5.31 -40.21
C LEU A 856 -22.57 -4.03 -39.96
N SER A 857 -22.20 -3.23 -38.95
CA SER A 857 -22.82 -1.91 -38.72
C SER A 857 -22.60 -0.96 -39.89
N THR A 858 -21.42 -1.02 -40.53
CA THR A 858 -21.13 -0.25 -41.75
C THR A 858 -22.04 -0.68 -42.89
N TYR A 859 -22.22 -1.99 -43.10
CA TYR A 859 -23.12 -2.51 -44.12
C TYR A 859 -24.59 -2.13 -43.90
N LYS A 860 -25.06 -2.13 -42.64
CA LYS A 860 -26.41 -1.65 -42.30
C LYS A 860 -26.58 -0.18 -42.69
N ASN A 861 -25.62 0.67 -42.33
CA ASN A 861 -25.64 2.10 -42.68
C ASN A 861 -25.54 2.36 -44.19
N ASP A 862 -24.73 1.58 -44.92
CA ASP A 862 -24.64 1.64 -46.38
C ASP A 862 -26.01 1.40 -47.04
N HIS A 863 -26.82 0.50 -46.50
CA HIS A 863 -28.16 0.21 -47.01
C HIS A 863 -29.19 1.30 -46.70
N ILE A 864 -29.01 2.04 -45.60
CA ILE A 864 -29.80 3.26 -45.33
C ILE A 864 -29.45 4.35 -46.35
N ASN A 865 -28.15 4.55 -46.62
CA ASN A 865 -27.68 5.53 -47.59
C ASN A 865 -28.05 5.16 -49.03
N PHE A 866 -28.07 3.87 -49.36
CA PHE A 866 -28.58 3.34 -50.61
C PHE A 866 -30.02 3.80 -50.85
N LYS A 867 -30.94 3.61 -49.88
CA LYS A 867 -32.33 4.10 -50.00
C LYS A 867 -32.40 5.61 -50.18
N LYS A 868 -31.65 6.36 -49.37
CA LYS A 868 -31.58 7.83 -49.44
C LYS A 868 -31.15 8.33 -50.82
N ARG A 869 -30.18 7.67 -51.45
CA ARG A 869 -29.67 8.04 -52.77
C ARG A 869 -30.74 7.94 -53.85
N TYR A 870 -31.54 6.87 -53.84
CA TYR A 870 -32.59 6.68 -54.85
C TYR A 870 -33.90 7.41 -54.53
N TYR A 871 -34.24 7.64 -53.25
CA TYR A 871 -35.38 8.51 -52.92
C TYR A 871 -35.19 9.96 -53.41
N LYS A 872 -33.95 10.45 -53.53
CA LYS A 872 -33.66 11.78 -54.11
C LYS A 872 -34.02 11.92 -55.59
N THR A 873 -34.11 10.82 -56.35
CA THR A 873 -34.38 10.88 -57.80
C THR A 873 -35.86 10.81 -58.15
N LEU A 874 -36.75 10.61 -57.17
CA LEU A 874 -38.17 10.33 -57.39
C LEU A 874 -38.92 11.45 -58.12
N ASN A 875 -38.53 12.72 -57.91
CA ASN A 875 -39.20 13.87 -58.54
C ASN A 875 -38.95 13.96 -60.05
N ASN A 876 -37.91 13.30 -60.56
CA ASN A 876 -37.59 13.30 -62.00
C ASN A 876 -38.46 12.33 -62.79
N PHE A 877 -39.19 11.42 -62.12
CA PHE A 877 -40.01 10.36 -62.73
C PHE A 877 -39.26 9.53 -63.79
N THR A 878 -37.93 9.39 -63.66
CA THR A 878 -37.11 8.60 -64.57
C THR A 878 -36.93 7.18 -64.04
N ASN A 879 -37.10 6.19 -64.92
CA ASN A 879 -36.79 4.80 -64.58
C ASN A 879 -35.26 4.62 -64.60
N SER A 880 -34.65 4.50 -63.43
CA SER A 880 -33.20 4.27 -63.28
C SER A 880 -32.97 2.85 -62.75
N THR A 881 -31.95 2.18 -63.30
CA THR A 881 -31.52 0.87 -62.80
C THR A 881 -30.76 1.07 -61.50
N ILE A 882 -31.18 0.39 -60.43
CA ILE A 882 -30.47 0.43 -59.14
C ILE A 882 -29.19 -0.43 -59.19
N ASP A 883 -28.28 -0.21 -58.24
CA ASP A 883 -27.10 -1.05 -58.07
C ASP A 883 -27.50 -2.50 -57.81
N ASP A 884 -26.81 -3.45 -58.44
CA ASP A 884 -27.04 -4.89 -58.21
C ASP A 884 -26.63 -5.29 -56.79
N CYS A 885 -27.41 -6.18 -56.17
CA CYS A 885 -27.17 -6.70 -54.83
C CYS A 885 -25.79 -7.38 -54.70
N LYS A 886 -25.19 -7.91 -55.77
CA LYS A 886 -23.83 -8.48 -55.69
C LYS A 886 -22.72 -7.44 -55.82
N SER A 887 -23.03 -6.25 -56.33
CA SER A 887 -22.06 -5.19 -56.59
C SER A 887 -21.83 -4.22 -55.41
N CYS A 888 -22.72 -4.25 -54.41
CA CYS A 888 -22.64 -3.43 -53.21
C CYS A 888 -21.60 -3.96 -52.20
N ASN A 889 -21.26 -3.16 -51.18
CA ASN A 889 -20.21 -3.52 -50.21
C ASN A 889 -20.52 -4.82 -49.46
N VAL A 890 -21.77 -5.02 -49.00
CA VAL A 890 -22.15 -6.28 -48.33
C VAL A 890 -22.16 -7.44 -49.32
N GLY A 891 -22.60 -7.23 -50.58
CA GLY A 891 -22.58 -8.25 -51.62
C GLY A 891 -21.17 -8.76 -51.92
N LYS A 892 -20.19 -7.86 -52.01
CA LYS A 892 -18.77 -8.20 -52.15
C LYS A 892 -18.25 -8.96 -50.93
N TRP A 893 -18.62 -8.52 -49.73
CA TRP A 893 -18.28 -9.21 -48.48
C TRP A 893 -18.86 -10.64 -48.45
N MET A 894 -20.13 -10.82 -48.81
CA MET A 894 -20.76 -12.14 -48.86
C MET A 894 -20.05 -13.09 -49.84
N ILE A 895 -19.66 -12.60 -51.02
CA ILE A 895 -18.88 -13.39 -51.99
C ILE A 895 -17.50 -13.73 -51.41
N SER A 896 -16.85 -12.79 -50.72
CA SER A 896 -15.58 -13.05 -50.03
C SER A 896 -15.72 -14.12 -48.95
N CYS A 897 -16.77 -14.06 -48.13
CA CYS A 897 -17.03 -15.07 -47.10
C CYS A 897 -17.28 -16.45 -47.71
N GLU A 898 -18.03 -16.52 -48.83
CA GLU A 898 -18.28 -17.78 -49.56
C GLU A 898 -17.00 -18.34 -50.18
N ASN A 899 -16.14 -17.50 -50.76
CA ASN A 899 -14.84 -17.91 -51.31
C ASN A 899 -13.87 -18.39 -50.21
N ASN A 900 -13.92 -17.75 -49.05
CA ASN A 900 -13.06 -18.08 -47.90
C ASN A 900 -13.61 -19.23 -47.05
N ASN A 901 -14.80 -19.77 -47.36
CA ASN A 901 -15.50 -20.80 -46.56
C ASN A 901 -15.64 -20.43 -45.08
N GLU A 902 -16.03 -19.18 -44.79
CA GLU A 902 -16.28 -18.73 -43.41
C GLU A 902 -17.32 -19.61 -42.69
N ILE A 903 -17.17 -19.77 -41.37
CA ILE A 903 -17.85 -20.81 -40.58
C ILE A 903 -19.38 -20.73 -40.67
N PHE A 904 -19.94 -19.52 -40.73
CA PHE A 904 -21.38 -19.29 -40.79
C PHE A 904 -21.99 -19.47 -42.19
N VAL A 905 -21.20 -19.61 -43.27
CA VAL A 905 -21.68 -19.69 -44.66
C VAL A 905 -22.55 -20.91 -44.94
N LYS A 906 -22.32 -22.01 -44.21
CA LYS A 906 -23.08 -23.27 -44.36
C LYS A 906 -24.40 -23.27 -43.58
N ASN A 907 -24.65 -22.26 -42.74
CA ASN A 907 -25.84 -22.18 -41.89
C ASN A 907 -27.07 -21.73 -42.70
N GLU A 908 -28.27 -22.17 -42.32
CA GLU A 908 -29.53 -21.72 -42.94
C GLU A 908 -29.73 -20.19 -42.81
N ASN A 909 -29.26 -19.57 -41.72
CA ASN A 909 -29.32 -18.12 -41.53
C ASN A 909 -28.51 -17.36 -42.60
N TRP A 910 -27.45 -17.96 -43.17
CA TRP A 910 -26.71 -17.37 -44.31
C TRP A 910 -27.57 -17.30 -45.58
N LYS A 911 -28.42 -18.30 -45.82
CA LYS A 911 -29.38 -18.27 -46.93
C LYS A 911 -30.45 -17.22 -46.70
N VAL A 912 -30.93 -17.09 -45.46
CA VAL A 912 -31.88 -16.03 -45.06
C VAL A 912 -31.26 -14.65 -45.32
N LEU A 913 -30.02 -14.40 -44.88
CA LEU A 913 -29.30 -13.16 -45.13
C LEU A 913 -29.18 -12.82 -46.62
N LYS A 914 -28.85 -13.81 -47.46
CA LYS A 914 -28.79 -13.63 -48.92
C LYS A 914 -30.13 -13.21 -49.50
N GLN A 915 -31.21 -13.83 -49.02
CA GLN A 915 -32.55 -13.54 -49.51
C GLN A 915 -33.02 -12.16 -49.06
N THR A 916 -32.90 -11.83 -47.77
CA THR A 916 -33.33 -10.53 -47.21
C THR A 916 -32.55 -9.36 -47.83
N HIS A 917 -31.24 -9.52 -48.05
CA HIS A 917 -30.42 -8.55 -48.77
C HIS A 917 -30.92 -8.33 -50.21
N LYS A 918 -31.18 -9.41 -50.96
CA LYS A 918 -31.71 -9.33 -52.33
C LYS A 918 -33.08 -8.65 -52.37
N ASP A 919 -33.95 -8.94 -51.40
CA ASP A 919 -35.30 -8.38 -51.33
C ASP A 919 -35.29 -6.85 -51.20
N VAL A 920 -34.35 -6.28 -50.43
CA VAL A 920 -34.19 -4.82 -50.31
C VAL A 920 -33.94 -4.18 -51.67
N HIS A 921 -33.01 -4.72 -52.45
CA HIS A 921 -32.72 -4.22 -53.80
C HIS A 921 -33.94 -4.42 -54.72
N GLN A 922 -34.52 -5.61 -54.78
CA GLN A 922 -35.66 -5.89 -55.67
C GLN A 922 -36.84 -4.96 -55.40
N LYS A 923 -37.19 -4.74 -54.13
CA LYS A 923 -38.28 -3.83 -53.75
C LYS A 923 -37.97 -2.38 -54.03
N MET A 924 -36.71 -1.96 -53.90
CA MET A 924 -36.30 -0.62 -54.30
C MET A 924 -36.41 -0.41 -55.81
N GLN A 925 -36.00 -1.39 -56.63
CA GLN A 925 -36.17 -1.33 -58.09
C GLN A 925 -37.64 -1.27 -58.48
N GLU A 926 -38.48 -2.10 -57.84
CA GLU A 926 -39.94 -2.09 -58.02
C GLU A 926 -40.51 -0.69 -57.74
N TYR A 927 -40.11 -0.06 -56.63
CA TYR A 927 -40.57 1.28 -56.29
C TYR A 927 -40.17 2.34 -57.31
N ILE A 928 -38.90 2.33 -57.77
CA ILE A 928 -38.41 3.29 -58.78
C ILE A 928 -39.18 3.13 -60.11
N THR A 929 -39.38 1.89 -60.56
CA THR A 929 -40.08 1.63 -61.82
C THR A 929 -41.56 2.02 -61.73
N GLN A 930 -42.26 1.69 -60.65
CA GLN A 930 -43.66 2.09 -60.49
C GLN A 930 -43.83 3.60 -60.29
N ASN A 931 -42.87 4.27 -59.65
CA ASN A 931 -42.87 5.73 -59.53
C ASN A 931 -42.69 6.40 -60.90
N ALA A 932 -41.76 5.91 -61.73
CA ALA A 932 -41.58 6.40 -63.11
C ALA A 932 -42.84 6.25 -63.97
N ASN A 933 -43.61 5.17 -63.74
CA ASN A 933 -44.89 4.90 -64.39
C ASN A 933 -46.07 5.73 -63.84
N LYS A 934 -45.84 6.60 -62.84
CA LYS A 934 -46.87 7.47 -62.20
C LYS A 934 -48.09 6.69 -61.68
N ILE A 935 -47.87 5.49 -61.16
CA ILE A 935 -48.94 4.66 -60.56
C ILE A 935 -49.54 5.36 -59.34
N GLU A 936 -50.79 5.00 -58.99
CA GLU A 936 -51.48 5.49 -57.82
C GLU A 936 -50.65 5.41 -56.53
N ASN A 937 -50.69 6.50 -55.75
CA ASN A 937 -49.99 6.64 -54.47
C ASN A 937 -50.29 5.53 -53.46
N LYS A 938 -51.43 4.82 -53.58
CA LYS A 938 -51.77 3.69 -52.70
C LYS A 938 -50.81 2.52 -52.90
N VAL A 939 -50.45 2.21 -54.16
CA VAL A 939 -49.54 1.11 -54.51
C VAL A 939 -48.11 1.45 -54.11
N LEU A 940 -47.66 2.68 -54.39
CA LEU A 940 -46.34 3.16 -53.98
C LEU A 940 -46.14 3.06 -52.46
N ARG A 941 -47.14 3.44 -51.65
CA ARG A 941 -47.06 3.30 -50.18
C ARG A 941 -46.90 1.84 -49.72
N GLN A 942 -47.55 0.89 -50.40
CA GLN A 942 -47.40 -0.54 -50.05
C GLN A 942 -45.99 -1.04 -50.34
N ILE A 943 -45.43 -0.70 -51.51
CA ILE A 943 -44.06 -1.07 -51.87
C ILE A 943 -43.06 -0.40 -50.91
N ALA A 944 -43.28 0.87 -50.54
CA ALA A 944 -42.45 1.58 -49.58
C ALA A 944 -42.43 0.89 -48.21
N SER A 945 -43.59 0.41 -47.73
CA SER A 945 -43.68 -0.39 -46.50
C SER A 945 -42.88 -1.69 -46.59
N GLN A 946 -42.97 -2.40 -47.72
CA GLN A 946 -42.22 -3.64 -47.96
C GLN A 946 -40.70 -3.42 -47.99
N ILE A 947 -40.24 -2.27 -48.49
CA ILE A 947 -38.82 -1.90 -48.44
C ILE A 947 -38.34 -1.76 -47.00
N GLU A 948 -39.14 -1.14 -46.12
CA GLU A 948 -38.78 -0.98 -44.70
C GLU A 948 -38.74 -2.33 -43.97
N ASP A 949 -39.73 -3.19 -44.20
CA ASP A 949 -39.74 -4.56 -43.64
C ASP A 949 -38.54 -5.38 -44.11
N ALA A 950 -38.20 -5.32 -45.41
CA ALA A 950 -37.03 -6.00 -45.96
C ALA A 950 -35.72 -5.47 -45.36
N THR A 951 -35.63 -4.15 -45.14
CA THR A 951 -34.44 -3.51 -44.53
C THR A 951 -34.23 -4.02 -43.10
N MET A 952 -35.30 -4.09 -42.30
CA MET A 952 -35.21 -4.56 -40.91
C MET A 952 -34.88 -6.05 -40.82
N LYS A 953 -35.49 -6.89 -41.68
CA LYS A 953 -35.14 -8.31 -41.75
C LYS A 953 -33.69 -8.54 -42.16
N PHE A 954 -33.17 -7.71 -43.07
CA PHE A 954 -31.75 -7.73 -43.44
C PHE A 954 -30.86 -7.39 -42.22
N PHE A 955 -31.19 -6.34 -41.47
CA PHE A 955 -30.43 -5.97 -40.26
C PHE A 955 -30.45 -7.07 -39.20
N ASP A 956 -31.60 -7.69 -38.97
CA ASP A 956 -31.73 -8.81 -38.04
C ASP A 956 -30.93 -10.03 -38.51
N SER A 957 -30.97 -10.36 -39.81
CA SER A 957 -30.16 -11.47 -40.34
C SER A 957 -28.65 -11.24 -40.24
N LEU A 958 -28.18 -9.98 -40.25
CA LEU A 958 -26.78 -9.67 -39.95
C LEU A 958 -26.45 -9.87 -38.46
N ASN A 959 -27.37 -9.55 -37.55
CA ASN A 959 -27.21 -9.83 -36.13
C ASN A 959 -27.13 -11.34 -35.85
N ASP A 960 -27.89 -12.15 -36.58
CA ASP A 960 -27.84 -13.61 -36.46
C ASP A 960 -26.46 -14.18 -36.84
N ILE A 961 -25.73 -13.53 -37.76
CA ILE A 961 -24.34 -13.93 -38.08
C ILE A 961 -23.39 -13.66 -36.90
N LEU A 962 -23.53 -12.51 -36.22
CA LEU A 962 -22.71 -12.21 -35.03
C LEU A 962 -22.94 -13.22 -33.90
N TYR A 963 -24.19 -13.64 -33.73
CA TYR A 963 -24.57 -14.68 -32.77
C TYR A 963 -23.92 -16.03 -33.11
N LEU A 964 -24.00 -16.46 -34.38
CA LEU A 964 -23.41 -17.72 -34.84
C LEU A 964 -21.88 -17.75 -34.72
N GLU A 965 -21.22 -16.63 -35.02
CA GLU A 965 -19.77 -16.50 -34.90
C GLU A 965 -19.31 -16.62 -33.44
N SER A 966 -20.00 -15.96 -32.51
CA SER A 966 -19.65 -15.97 -31.09
C SER A 966 -19.91 -17.34 -30.45
N LYS A 967 -21.01 -18.01 -30.82
CA LYS A 967 -21.34 -19.34 -30.28
C LYS A 967 -20.35 -20.44 -30.66
N ASN A 968 -19.59 -20.27 -31.74
CA ASN A 968 -18.58 -21.24 -32.16
C ASN A 968 -17.20 -21.03 -31.49
N LYS A 969 -17.00 -19.92 -30.76
CA LYS A 969 -15.75 -19.60 -30.04
C LYS A 969 -15.78 -19.95 -28.55
N LYS A 970 -16.97 -20.04 -27.97
CA LYS A 970 -17.22 -20.66 -26.65
C LYS A 970 -17.24 -22.18 -26.77
#